data_AF-A0A9X9XJC8-F1
#
_entry.id   AF-A0A9X9XJC8-F1
#
_cell.length_a   1.000
_cell.length_b   1.000
_cell.length_c   1.000
_cell.angle_alpha   90.00
_cell.angle_beta   90.00
_cell.angle_gamma   90.00
#
_symmetry.space_group_name_H-M   'P 1'
#
loop_
_entity.id
_entity.type
_entity.pdbx_description
1 polymer ?
#
loop_
_entity_poly.entity_id
_entity_poly.type
_entity_poly.pdbx_seq_one_letter_code
_entity_poly.pdbx_strand_id
1 'polypeptide(L)'
;MKGPTGWWGYGVAARLGWTTLAFSTDAQEWYPADEMAALLPAAVAAAGPARVTYGFSMGGYAALKYGAALGARATLALSPQYSIDPADVPGDPRSVHFFDNRRHAGMAVRAEDLAPTPIIAFDPLEGRDSAHARHLARLPGLHAASLRHAGHATPAVLIEARSLRDVLEAAVAGDAGRALSAIRQSRRASPTLLSALAITLEGRGRTAWARGFEAVAAAGRSTPPARGFEARARALHRLGRYQEEQALLRAWIAERPEELEPRLRLASCCLAMGDPELAVPAIREAIAAGPVDQRLHAALINCLKRLDRAEEAVAAAEGAVAAAPRLASAHAQLGDVLLWARRRARAAVAYTRALAIDPLHGAAQFGLALLEPPSAGDEGHGPRMTALLARMSAEPTSEAAWISLIVQLQEARHIPAAIDAAERALQAFPGSGALRLRLGTLCLGAGQAAEAERAFRTLTEDAPESADGWIGLTDALWRQRRFADGLHAVAAATAAHPRNALLAARHANYMLAAGGDAIAAEKEARRAITLDPLAETAHLALADALWRQHRPKDALREVQSAAQALPRSVPIAARLGHLLLAQQSPGAAAEAFARAIAAQPRVPAHIWLGLTDALWRAGRIAEATDAARRGVAVHPHSADLRARLGQLLLAGGDAGAAQAALAEAMAANPSSEAVQLAMADALWRQGRRAEAVAAARQAVAAVPDSPEVAARLGHLLLEESAAEEAAAIFEKVTRDAPHLVAGWVGLCEAERQRKRIKPAIEAYRRAVAEGADRPTVRMLRFRLFGELEE
;
A
#
# COMPACT_ATOMS: atom_id res chain seq x y z
N MET A 1 26.25 -24.86 37.08
CA MET A 1 27.08 -25.95 36.52
C MET A 1 26.28 -27.24 36.47
N LYS A 2 25.89 -27.72 35.28
CA LYS A 2 25.47 -29.12 35.12
C LYS A 2 26.73 -29.98 35.15
N GLY A 3 26.72 -31.10 35.87
CA GLY A 3 27.88 -32.01 35.93
C GLY A 3 28.31 -32.54 34.55
N PRO A 4 29.44 -33.26 34.46
CA PRO A 4 30.05 -33.73 33.19
C PRO A 4 29.11 -34.56 32.28
N THR A 5 28.02 -35.10 32.82
CA THR A 5 27.00 -35.88 32.09
C THR A 5 26.01 -35.05 31.26
N GLY A 6 26.04 -33.71 31.36
CA GLY A 6 25.08 -32.82 30.68
C GLY A 6 25.43 -32.41 29.24
N TRP A 7 26.65 -32.69 28.77
CA TRP A 7 27.15 -32.22 27.48
C TRP A 7 26.91 -33.25 26.37
N TRP A 8 26.34 -32.82 25.25
CA TRP A 8 26.08 -33.71 24.12
C TRP A 8 27.39 -34.29 23.57
N GLY A 9 27.42 -35.59 23.27
CA GLY A 9 28.61 -36.30 22.81
C GLY A 9 29.56 -36.81 23.90
N TYR A 10 29.44 -36.31 25.14
CA TYR A 10 30.33 -36.71 26.26
C TYR A 10 30.30 -38.23 26.51
N GLY A 11 29.11 -38.83 26.58
CA GLY A 11 28.98 -40.28 26.81
C GLY A 11 29.52 -41.14 25.66
N VAL A 12 29.66 -40.59 24.45
CA VAL A 12 30.29 -41.29 23.32
C VAL A 12 31.81 -41.17 23.42
N ALA A 13 32.32 -39.96 23.67
CA ALA A 13 33.75 -39.72 23.88
C ALA A 13 34.32 -40.53 25.05
N ALA A 14 33.60 -40.61 26.18
CA ALA A 14 33.99 -41.41 27.34
C ALA A 14 34.10 -42.91 27.02
N ARG A 15 33.17 -43.47 26.22
CA ARG A 15 33.23 -44.88 25.77
C ARG A 15 34.35 -45.16 24.78
N LEU A 16 34.81 -44.13 24.07
CA LEU A 16 35.98 -44.19 23.19
C LEU A 16 37.30 -43.99 23.95
N GLY A 17 37.25 -43.74 25.26
CA GLY A 17 38.43 -43.45 26.08
C GLY A 17 39.02 -42.06 25.83
N TRP A 18 38.25 -41.12 25.29
CA TRP A 18 38.73 -39.78 24.96
C TRP A 18 38.55 -38.80 26.13
N THR A 19 39.60 -38.02 26.41
CA THR A 19 39.51 -36.85 27.29
C THR A 19 38.67 -35.77 26.62
N THR A 20 37.67 -35.24 27.32
CA THR A 20 36.75 -34.22 26.79
C THR A 20 36.91 -32.91 27.53
N LEU A 21 37.17 -31.83 26.79
CA LEU A 21 37.14 -30.45 27.28
C LEU A 21 35.86 -29.79 26.77
N ALA A 22 35.13 -29.10 27.65
CA ALA A 22 33.90 -28.40 27.30
C ALA A 22 34.09 -26.89 27.44
N PHE A 23 33.75 -26.14 26.40
CA PHE A 23 33.71 -24.68 26.42
C PHE A 23 32.26 -24.23 26.57
N SER A 24 31.96 -23.61 27.70
CA SER A 24 30.64 -23.07 28.02
C SER A 24 30.71 -21.59 28.32
N THR A 25 29.64 -20.87 28.02
CA THR A 25 29.49 -19.46 28.33
C THR A 25 28.51 -19.30 29.49
N ASP A 26 28.77 -18.35 30.38
CA ASP A 26 27.90 -18.07 31.54
C ASP A 26 26.63 -17.29 31.16
N ALA A 27 26.60 -16.72 29.94
CA ALA A 27 25.47 -16.06 29.30
C ALA A 27 25.39 -16.45 27.80
N GLN A 28 24.37 -16.00 27.05
CA GLN A 28 24.27 -16.18 25.60
C GLN A 28 25.28 -15.27 24.85
N GLU A 29 26.57 -15.45 25.11
CA GLU A 29 27.69 -14.71 24.50
C GLU A 29 28.43 -15.57 23.47
N TRP A 30 28.94 -14.96 22.40
CA TRP A 30 29.28 -15.65 21.13
C TRP A 30 30.75 -16.08 20.98
N TYR A 31 31.35 -16.64 22.03
CA TYR A 31 32.77 -17.02 22.09
C TYR A 31 33.71 -15.92 21.51
N PRO A 32 33.77 -14.72 22.13
CA PRO A 32 34.56 -13.58 21.63
C PRO A 32 36.03 -13.92 21.38
N ALA A 33 36.63 -13.32 20.36
CA ALA A 33 37.97 -13.67 19.90
C ALA A 33 39.06 -13.37 20.95
N ASP A 34 38.90 -12.30 21.72
CA ASP A 34 39.81 -11.87 22.78
C ASP A 34 39.79 -12.84 23.99
N GLU A 35 38.60 -13.24 24.44
CA GLU A 35 38.46 -14.21 25.52
C GLU A 35 38.97 -15.59 25.11
N MET A 36 38.63 -16.03 23.89
CA MET A 36 39.11 -17.31 23.37
C MET A 36 40.63 -17.30 23.19
N ALA A 37 41.24 -16.20 22.73
CA ALA A 37 42.70 -16.08 22.63
C ALA A 37 43.40 -16.32 23.97
N ALA A 38 42.79 -15.90 25.09
CA ALA A 38 43.32 -16.15 26.44
C ALA A 38 43.16 -17.61 26.89
N LEU A 39 42.07 -18.29 26.49
CA LEU A 39 41.74 -19.65 26.93
C LEU A 39 42.40 -20.76 26.10
N LEU A 40 42.60 -20.52 24.80
CA LEU A 40 43.05 -21.54 23.85
C LEU A 40 44.40 -22.19 24.21
N PRO A 41 45.43 -21.46 24.67
CA PRO A 41 46.71 -22.07 25.07
C PRO A 41 46.58 -23.11 26.18
N ALA A 42 45.76 -22.82 27.20
CA ALA A 42 45.52 -23.73 28.31
C ALA A 42 44.76 -24.99 27.85
N ALA A 43 43.77 -24.82 26.97
CA ALA A 43 43.03 -25.93 26.40
C ALA A 43 43.90 -26.82 25.50
N VAL A 44 44.82 -26.23 24.72
CA VAL A 44 45.80 -26.95 23.91
C VAL A 44 46.74 -27.77 24.78
N ALA A 45 47.21 -27.22 25.92
CA ALA A 45 48.08 -27.92 26.85
C ALA A 45 47.38 -29.06 27.60
N ALA A 46 46.09 -28.92 27.88
CA ALA A 46 45.29 -29.95 28.56
C ALA A 46 44.82 -31.09 27.62
N ALA A 47 44.88 -30.89 26.30
CA ALA A 47 44.41 -31.84 25.30
C ALA A 47 45.55 -32.71 24.74
N GLY A 48 45.22 -33.96 24.37
CA GLY A 48 46.18 -34.87 23.72
C GLY A 48 46.56 -34.44 22.29
N PRO A 49 47.52 -35.12 21.64
CA PRO A 49 48.06 -34.72 20.32
C PRO A 49 47.11 -34.95 19.13
N ALA A 50 46.04 -35.72 19.30
CA ALA A 50 44.98 -35.92 18.32
C ALA A 50 43.68 -35.32 18.85
N ARG A 51 43.23 -34.22 18.23
CA ARG A 51 42.11 -33.40 18.71
C ARG A 51 41.00 -33.33 17.68
N VAL A 52 39.75 -33.33 18.15
CA VAL A 52 38.57 -33.08 17.32
C VAL A 52 37.71 -32.03 18.02
N THR A 53 37.30 -31.01 17.27
CA THR A 53 36.30 -30.06 17.74
C THR A 53 34.92 -30.48 17.24
N TYR A 54 33.91 -30.36 18.08
CA TYR A 54 32.54 -30.57 17.64
C TYR A 54 31.59 -29.65 18.39
N GLY A 55 30.47 -29.32 17.75
CA GLY A 55 29.48 -28.45 18.35
C GLY A 55 28.18 -28.35 17.56
N PHE A 56 27.20 -27.73 18.19
CA PHE A 56 25.88 -27.49 17.63
C PHE A 56 25.54 -26.00 17.70
N SER A 57 24.93 -25.45 16.64
CA SER A 57 24.53 -24.04 16.58
C SER A 57 25.74 -23.15 16.88
N MET A 58 25.66 -22.24 17.86
CA MET A 58 26.76 -21.34 18.24
C MET A 58 28.04 -22.10 18.65
N GLY A 59 27.89 -23.28 19.27
CA GLY A 59 29.04 -24.16 19.55
C GLY A 59 29.60 -24.81 18.28
N GLY A 60 28.78 -25.01 17.25
CA GLY A 60 29.22 -25.45 15.92
C GLY A 60 30.01 -24.34 15.19
N TYR A 61 29.57 -23.08 15.33
CA TYR A 61 30.37 -21.92 14.92
C TYR A 61 31.73 -21.93 15.62
N ALA A 62 31.77 -22.04 16.96
CA ALA A 62 33.02 -22.05 17.71
C ALA A 62 33.95 -23.22 17.33
N ALA A 63 33.38 -24.40 17.09
CA ALA A 63 34.12 -25.57 16.64
C ALA A 63 34.84 -25.33 15.30
N LEU A 64 34.20 -24.58 14.38
CA LEU A 64 34.80 -24.16 13.10
C LEU A 64 35.79 -23.01 13.30
N LYS A 65 35.40 -21.96 14.04
CA LYS A 65 36.15 -20.72 14.22
C LYS A 65 37.50 -20.93 14.92
N TYR A 66 37.57 -21.89 15.84
CA TYR A 66 38.77 -22.13 16.65
C TYR A 66 39.39 -23.50 16.39
N GLY A 67 38.95 -24.21 15.35
CA GLY A 67 39.42 -25.57 15.04
C GLY A 67 40.93 -25.63 14.79
N ALA A 68 41.45 -24.73 13.96
CA ALA A 68 42.88 -24.62 13.67
C ALA A 68 43.69 -24.20 14.90
N ALA A 69 43.21 -23.22 15.67
CA ALA A 69 43.89 -22.72 16.87
C ALA A 69 43.97 -23.76 17.99
N LEU A 70 42.95 -24.62 18.11
CA LEU A 70 42.97 -25.80 18.98
C LEU A 70 43.83 -26.93 18.41
N GLY A 71 44.40 -26.78 17.21
CA GLY A 71 45.15 -27.79 16.48
C GLY A 71 44.37 -29.09 16.32
N ALA A 72 43.08 -28.98 15.97
CA ALA A 72 42.20 -30.10 15.68
C ALA A 72 42.55 -30.73 14.32
N ARG A 73 42.45 -32.06 14.24
CA ARG A 73 42.58 -32.81 12.98
C ARG A 73 41.30 -32.73 12.15
N ALA A 74 40.16 -32.63 12.84
CA ALA A 74 38.86 -32.52 12.21
C ALA A 74 37.89 -31.71 13.07
N THR A 75 36.86 -31.19 12.41
CA THR A 75 35.76 -30.46 13.05
C THR A 75 34.43 -31.04 12.61
N LEU A 76 33.51 -31.28 13.55
CA LEU A 76 32.11 -31.63 13.28
C LEU A 76 31.17 -30.52 13.78
N ALA A 77 30.63 -29.74 12.86
CA ALA A 77 29.74 -28.63 13.18
C ALA A 77 28.30 -28.90 12.71
N LEU A 78 27.37 -28.93 13.65
CA LEU A 78 25.96 -29.24 13.39
C LEU A 78 25.14 -27.96 13.40
N SER A 79 24.43 -27.71 12.30
CA SER A 79 23.69 -26.46 12.02
C SER A 79 24.47 -25.19 12.44
N PRO A 80 25.73 -25.02 12.02
CA PRO A 80 26.56 -23.92 12.50
C PRO A 80 26.16 -22.58 11.89
N GLN A 81 26.34 -21.51 12.66
CA GLN A 81 26.35 -20.15 12.11
C GLN A 81 27.70 -19.84 11.44
N TYR A 82 27.67 -18.87 10.52
CA TYR A 82 28.82 -18.32 9.81
C TYR A 82 29.42 -17.09 10.52
N SER A 83 28.57 -16.20 11.01
CA SER A 83 28.94 -14.94 11.66
C SER A 83 27.79 -14.46 12.56
N ILE A 84 28.12 -13.69 13.59
CA ILE A 84 27.16 -13.00 14.46
C ILE A 84 26.76 -11.64 13.90
N ASP A 85 27.59 -11.09 13.02
CA ASP A 85 27.33 -9.79 12.43
C ASP A 85 26.05 -9.86 11.59
N PRO A 86 25.01 -9.06 11.91
CA PRO A 86 23.76 -9.06 11.17
C PRO A 86 23.93 -8.60 9.72
N ALA A 87 25.01 -7.89 9.39
CA ALA A 87 25.34 -7.51 8.02
C ALA A 87 25.85 -8.68 7.17
N ASP A 88 26.47 -9.69 7.79
CA ASP A 88 27.05 -10.84 7.07
C ASP A 88 25.98 -11.82 6.58
N VAL A 89 24.91 -12.02 7.35
CA VAL A 89 23.78 -12.91 7.01
C VAL A 89 22.46 -12.17 7.25
N PRO A 90 22.11 -11.22 6.37
CA PRO A 90 20.89 -10.43 6.52
C PRO A 90 19.66 -11.34 6.46
N GLY A 91 18.83 -11.31 7.50
CA GLY A 91 17.61 -12.11 7.63
C GLY A 91 17.66 -13.26 8.63
N ASP A 92 18.79 -13.51 9.31
CA ASP A 92 18.80 -14.31 10.53
C ASP A 92 18.76 -13.42 11.78
N PRO A 93 17.62 -13.36 12.48
CA PRO A 93 17.47 -12.44 13.59
C PRO A 93 17.90 -13.08 14.93
N ARG A 94 18.40 -14.33 14.95
CA ARG A 94 18.76 -15.05 16.20
C ARG A 94 19.83 -14.33 17.03
N SER A 95 20.78 -13.66 16.39
CA SER A 95 21.97 -13.10 17.08
C SER A 95 22.01 -11.58 17.11
N VAL A 96 21.06 -10.88 16.47
CA VAL A 96 21.04 -9.42 16.35
C VAL A 96 21.07 -8.71 17.71
N HIS A 97 20.39 -9.28 18.71
CA HIS A 97 20.32 -8.70 20.06
C HIS A 97 21.58 -8.94 20.91
N PHE A 98 22.45 -9.87 20.49
CA PHE A 98 23.73 -10.18 21.14
C PHE A 98 24.91 -9.55 20.42
N PHE A 99 24.70 -9.00 19.22
CA PHE A 99 25.75 -8.35 18.44
C PHE A 99 26.14 -7.01 19.07
N ASP A 100 27.43 -6.88 19.30
CA ASP A 100 28.10 -5.65 19.74
C ASP A 100 29.29 -5.46 18.82
N ASN A 101 29.25 -4.42 17.98
CA ASN A 101 30.29 -4.15 17.00
C ASN A 101 31.69 -4.00 17.63
N ARG A 102 31.79 -3.59 18.91
CA ARG A 102 33.10 -3.46 19.58
C ARG A 102 33.71 -4.81 19.94
N ARG A 103 32.89 -5.80 20.30
CA ARG A 103 33.34 -7.14 20.71
C ARG A 103 33.35 -8.14 19.56
N HIS A 104 32.47 -7.95 18.58
CA HIS A 104 32.14 -8.96 17.57
C HIS A 104 32.59 -8.59 16.14
N ALA A 105 33.25 -7.45 15.95
CA ALA A 105 33.78 -7.08 14.65
C ALA A 105 34.73 -8.16 14.08
N GLY A 106 34.52 -8.53 12.82
CA GLY A 106 35.38 -9.47 12.10
C GLY A 106 35.28 -10.93 12.54
N MET A 107 34.25 -11.30 13.31
CA MET A 107 34.06 -12.66 13.84
C MET A 107 33.49 -13.67 12.83
N ALA A 108 33.38 -13.34 11.55
CA ALA A 108 33.06 -14.34 10.52
C ALA A 108 34.08 -15.50 10.51
N VAL A 109 33.62 -16.72 10.20
CA VAL A 109 34.52 -17.88 9.99
C VAL A 109 35.30 -17.70 8.70
N ARG A 110 36.62 -17.87 8.77
CA ARG A 110 37.58 -17.74 7.66
C ARG A 110 38.24 -19.08 7.36
N ALA A 111 38.95 -19.15 6.23
CA ALA A 111 39.64 -20.38 5.83
C ALA A 111 40.75 -20.79 6.83
N GLU A 112 41.46 -19.81 7.39
CA GLU A 112 42.54 -20.00 8.38
C GLU A 112 42.06 -20.54 9.73
N ASP A 113 40.76 -20.42 10.02
CA ASP A 113 40.16 -20.89 11.26
C ASP A 113 39.93 -22.42 11.28
N LEU A 114 39.85 -23.03 10.09
CA LEU A 114 39.35 -24.38 9.91
C LEU A 114 40.41 -25.46 10.19
N ALA A 115 39.98 -26.55 10.82
CA ALA A 115 40.77 -27.78 10.87
C ALA A 115 40.92 -28.40 9.46
N PRO A 116 41.93 -29.29 9.23
CA PRO A 116 42.14 -29.93 7.92
C PRO A 116 40.94 -30.71 7.38
N THR A 117 40.08 -31.22 8.25
CA THR A 117 38.83 -31.90 7.87
C THR A 117 37.61 -31.24 8.53
N PRO A 118 37.11 -30.11 7.97
CA PRO A 118 35.93 -29.43 8.48
C PRO A 118 34.66 -30.05 7.88
N ILE A 119 33.81 -30.60 8.72
CA ILE A 119 32.55 -31.26 8.35
C ILE A 119 31.38 -30.47 8.96
N ILE A 120 30.42 -30.08 8.13
CA ILE A 120 29.16 -29.50 8.57
C ILE A 120 27.98 -30.41 8.24
N ALA A 121 26.94 -30.42 9.09
CA ALA A 121 25.67 -31.04 8.76
C ALA A 121 24.50 -30.12 9.12
N PHE A 122 23.57 -29.91 8.20
CA PHE A 122 22.46 -28.97 8.35
C PHE A 122 21.23 -29.42 7.55
N ASP A 123 20.05 -28.90 7.90
CA ASP A 123 18.85 -29.03 7.08
C ASP A 123 18.79 -27.89 6.04
N PRO A 124 18.91 -28.15 4.73
CA PRO A 124 18.80 -27.10 3.71
C PRO A 124 17.39 -26.51 3.60
N LEU A 125 16.38 -27.12 4.23
CA LEU A 125 15.01 -26.60 4.29
C LEU A 125 14.80 -25.64 5.48
N GLU A 126 15.76 -25.51 6.40
CA GLU A 126 15.74 -24.47 7.44
C GLU A 126 16.41 -23.22 6.88
N GLY A 127 15.62 -22.19 6.57
CA GLY A 127 16.08 -21.02 5.81
C GLY A 127 17.27 -20.29 6.45
N ARG A 128 17.30 -20.18 7.78
CA ARG A 128 18.38 -19.53 8.54
C ARG A 128 19.69 -20.31 8.45
N ASP A 129 19.65 -21.62 8.74
CA ASP A 129 20.85 -22.47 8.68
C ASP A 129 21.35 -22.61 7.24
N SER A 130 20.44 -22.66 6.27
CA SER A 130 20.77 -22.66 4.84
C SER A 130 21.44 -21.35 4.39
N ALA A 131 21.08 -20.21 4.99
CA ALA A 131 21.78 -18.94 4.75
C ALA A 131 23.22 -19.00 5.25
N HIS A 132 23.45 -19.38 6.51
CA HIS A 132 24.81 -19.54 7.04
C HIS A 132 25.63 -20.59 6.27
N ALA A 133 25.03 -21.73 5.94
CA ALA A 133 25.70 -22.79 5.18
C ALA A 133 26.13 -22.33 3.79
N ARG A 134 25.40 -21.41 3.14
CA ARG A 134 25.80 -20.83 1.84
C ARG A 134 27.07 -19.98 1.93
N HIS A 135 27.29 -19.28 3.04
CA HIS A 135 28.54 -18.56 3.28
C HIS A 135 29.67 -19.55 3.60
N LEU A 136 29.44 -20.49 4.50
CA LEU A 136 30.41 -21.53 4.87
C LEU A 136 30.86 -22.40 3.69
N ALA A 137 29.95 -22.71 2.76
CA ALA A 137 30.25 -23.50 1.56
C ALA A 137 31.25 -22.84 0.59
N ARG A 138 31.53 -21.53 0.77
CA ARG A 138 32.57 -20.82 0.00
C ARG A 138 33.97 -21.04 0.56
N LEU A 139 34.09 -21.56 1.79
CA LEU A 139 35.37 -21.83 2.42
C LEU A 139 36.00 -23.10 1.81
N PRO A 140 37.29 -23.07 1.44
CA PRO A 140 37.95 -24.19 0.81
C PRO A 140 38.07 -25.39 1.77
N GLY A 141 37.92 -26.60 1.23
CA GLY A 141 38.08 -27.85 1.99
C GLY A 141 36.93 -28.22 2.92
N LEU A 142 35.84 -27.44 2.97
CA LEU A 142 34.68 -27.70 3.82
C LEU A 142 33.75 -28.78 3.21
N HIS A 143 33.41 -29.77 4.04
CA HIS A 143 32.59 -30.92 3.67
C HIS A 143 31.18 -30.78 4.26
N ALA A 144 30.14 -30.86 3.43
CA ALA A 144 28.76 -30.67 3.88
C ALA A 144 27.89 -31.93 3.73
N ALA A 145 27.14 -32.26 4.79
CA ALA A 145 26.08 -33.27 4.78
C ALA A 145 24.69 -32.63 4.89
N SER A 146 23.80 -33.02 3.99
CA SER A 146 22.40 -32.60 4.02
C SER A 146 21.55 -33.53 4.88
N LEU A 147 20.95 -32.97 5.93
CA LEU A 147 19.97 -33.61 6.80
C LEU A 147 18.58 -33.01 6.55
N ARG A 148 18.08 -33.14 5.31
CA ARG A 148 16.73 -32.65 4.93
C ARG A 148 15.68 -33.12 5.94
N HIS A 149 14.84 -32.18 6.38
CA HIS A 149 13.76 -32.34 7.36
C HIS A 149 14.18 -32.42 8.84
N ALA A 150 15.48 -32.31 9.15
CA ALA A 150 15.95 -32.31 10.54
C ALA A 150 15.60 -31.00 11.28
N GLY A 151 15.37 -29.90 10.55
CA GLY A 151 15.31 -28.55 11.12
C GLY A 151 16.62 -28.13 11.77
N HIS A 152 16.55 -27.18 12.71
CA HIS A 152 17.75 -26.66 13.38
C HIS A 152 18.43 -27.73 14.24
N ALA A 153 17.68 -28.51 15.03
CA ALA A 153 18.20 -29.48 16.01
C ALA A 153 18.78 -30.79 15.39
N THR A 154 19.73 -30.67 14.46
CA THR A 154 20.41 -31.78 13.79
C THR A 154 21.15 -32.79 14.70
N PRO A 155 21.63 -32.47 15.92
CA PRO A 155 22.21 -33.48 16.81
C PRO A 155 21.26 -34.63 17.14
N ALA A 156 19.94 -34.37 17.19
CA ALA A 156 18.93 -35.38 17.47
C ALA A 156 19.00 -36.56 16.49
N VAL A 157 19.26 -36.26 15.20
CA VAL A 157 19.37 -37.28 14.14
C VAL A 157 20.50 -38.27 14.42
N LEU A 158 21.67 -37.75 14.81
CA LEU A 158 22.85 -38.59 15.10
C LEU A 158 22.70 -39.36 16.41
N ILE A 159 21.99 -38.79 17.39
CA ILE A 159 21.67 -39.49 18.65
C ILE A 159 20.73 -40.67 18.39
N GLU A 160 19.62 -40.43 17.69
CA GLU A 160 18.61 -41.44 17.38
C GLU A 160 19.20 -42.58 16.54
N ALA A 161 20.01 -42.24 15.55
CA ALA A 161 20.69 -43.22 14.71
C ALA A 161 21.91 -43.88 15.38
N ARG A 162 22.29 -43.45 16.58
CA ARG A 162 23.49 -43.91 17.32
C ARG A 162 24.80 -43.83 16.52
N SER A 163 24.87 -42.91 15.55
CA SER A 163 25.95 -42.83 14.56
C SER A 163 27.07 -41.88 14.93
N LEU A 164 26.92 -41.10 16.02
CA LEU A 164 27.92 -40.10 16.43
C LEU A 164 29.32 -40.72 16.59
N ARG A 165 29.39 -41.97 17.09
CA ARG A 165 30.66 -42.70 17.22
C ARG A 165 31.38 -42.85 15.88
N ASP A 166 30.68 -43.40 14.89
CA ASP A 166 31.24 -43.67 13.56
C ASP A 166 31.65 -42.37 12.85
N VAL A 167 30.87 -41.30 13.04
CA VAL A 167 31.17 -39.97 12.49
C VAL A 167 32.45 -39.41 13.11
N LEU A 168 32.61 -39.49 14.44
CA LEU A 168 33.79 -38.99 15.13
C LEU A 168 35.04 -39.83 14.80
N GLU A 169 34.95 -41.16 14.78
CA GLU A 169 36.07 -42.05 14.41
C GLU A 169 36.54 -41.79 12.96
N ALA A 170 35.61 -41.61 12.01
CA ALA A 170 35.95 -41.29 10.62
C ALA A 170 36.57 -39.89 10.48
N ALA A 171 36.06 -38.90 11.21
CA ALA A 171 36.60 -37.56 11.23
C ALA A 171 38.05 -37.55 11.77
N VAL A 172 38.34 -38.27 12.86
CA VAL A 172 39.71 -38.41 13.40
C VAL A 172 40.67 -39.04 12.38
N ALA A 173 40.19 -40.00 11.59
CA ALA A 173 40.97 -40.67 10.56
C ALA A 173 41.23 -39.80 9.32
N GLY A 174 40.68 -38.58 9.25
CA GLY A 174 40.75 -37.72 8.06
C GLY A 174 39.87 -38.19 6.91
N ASP A 175 38.97 -39.15 7.15
CA ASP A 175 38.07 -39.72 6.15
C ASP A 175 36.72 -38.99 6.16
N ALA A 176 36.72 -37.81 5.55
CA ALA A 176 35.50 -37.01 5.38
C ALA A 176 34.40 -37.79 4.63
N GLY A 177 34.77 -38.65 3.68
CA GLY A 177 33.83 -39.45 2.90
C GLY A 177 33.04 -40.43 3.76
N ARG A 178 33.73 -41.18 4.63
CA ARG A 178 33.12 -42.10 5.60
C ARG A 178 32.29 -41.36 6.63
N ALA A 179 32.76 -40.22 7.14
CA ALA A 179 32.00 -39.40 8.08
C ALA A 179 30.69 -38.88 7.45
N LEU A 180 30.75 -38.33 6.23
CA LEU A 180 29.56 -37.89 5.48
C LEU A 180 28.61 -39.05 5.19
N SER A 181 29.13 -40.23 4.86
CA SER A 181 28.32 -41.44 4.64
C SER A 181 27.55 -41.83 5.90
N ALA A 182 28.21 -41.87 7.05
CA ALA A 182 27.58 -42.16 8.34
C ALA A 182 26.49 -41.13 8.70
N ILE A 183 26.74 -39.83 8.49
CA ILE A 183 25.75 -38.77 8.68
C ILE A 183 24.54 -38.97 7.75
N ARG A 184 24.76 -39.28 6.47
CA ARG A 184 23.66 -39.50 5.50
C ARG A 184 22.86 -40.76 5.82
N GLN A 185 23.52 -41.83 6.25
CA GLN A 185 22.85 -43.09 6.64
C GLN A 185 21.99 -42.91 7.89
N SER A 186 22.38 -42.01 8.80
CA SER A 186 21.60 -41.66 9.99
C SER A 186 20.16 -41.24 9.66
N ARG A 187 19.93 -40.67 8.46
CA ARG A 187 18.60 -40.29 7.97
C ARG A 187 17.65 -41.47 7.81
N ARG A 188 18.17 -42.67 7.55
CA ARG A 188 17.38 -43.89 7.36
C ARG A 188 17.00 -44.55 8.68
N ALA A 189 17.72 -44.21 9.76
CA ALA A 189 17.52 -44.80 11.07
C ALA A 189 16.85 -43.86 12.07
N SER A 190 16.77 -42.55 11.79
CA SER A 190 16.12 -41.54 12.65
C SER A 190 14.59 -41.58 12.48
N PRO A 191 13.82 -42.03 13.49
CA PRO A 191 12.36 -42.05 13.41
C PRO A 191 11.75 -40.66 13.21
N THR A 192 12.38 -39.62 13.79
CA THR A 192 11.98 -38.22 13.65
C THR A 192 12.00 -37.75 12.20
N LEU A 193 13.10 -38.04 11.49
CA LEU A 193 13.23 -37.67 10.08
C LEU A 193 12.26 -38.44 9.19
N LEU A 194 12.07 -39.73 9.46
CA LEU A 194 11.18 -40.58 8.68
C LEU A 194 9.72 -40.14 8.79
N SER A 195 9.26 -39.73 9.98
CA SER A 195 7.90 -39.18 10.15
C SER A 195 7.73 -37.81 9.47
N ALA A 196 8.70 -36.89 9.60
CA ALA A 196 8.65 -35.60 8.89
C ALA A 196 8.68 -35.75 7.36
N LEU A 197 9.44 -36.74 6.87
CA LEU A 197 9.47 -37.11 5.45
C LEU A 197 8.14 -37.71 4.99
N ALA A 198 7.52 -38.57 5.79
CA ALA A 198 6.23 -39.17 5.46
C ALA A 198 5.15 -38.11 5.25
N ILE A 199 5.07 -37.09 6.12
CA ILE A 199 4.13 -35.98 5.98
C ILE A 199 4.39 -35.15 4.72
N THR A 200 5.67 -34.91 4.41
CA THR A 200 6.05 -34.22 3.18
C THR A 200 5.64 -35.03 1.93
N LEU A 201 5.80 -36.35 1.97
CA LEU A 201 5.42 -37.25 0.88
C LEU A 201 3.89 -37.34 0.73
N GLU A 202 3.17 -37.39 1.85
CA GLU A 202 1.70 -37.35 1.86
C GLU A 202 1.18 -36.06 1.23
N GLY A 203 1.71 -34.90 1.63
CA GLY A 203 1.34 -33.61 1.03
C GLY A 203 1.69 -33.49 -0.47
N ARG A 204 2.50 -34.39 -1.01
CA ARG A 204 2.81 -34.52 -2.44
C ARG A 204 2.01 -35.63 -3.13
N GLY A 205 0.99 -36.19 -2.49
CA GLY A 205 0.16 -37.28 -3.01
C GLY A 205 0.85 -38.64 -3.03
N ARG A 206 1.99 -38.82 -2.36
CA ARG A 206 2.77 -40.08 -2.33
C ARG A 206 2.41 -40.94 -1.12
N THR A 207 1.11 -41.20 -0.94
CA THR A 207 0.52 -41.78 0.27
C THR A 207 1.03 -43.19 0.60
N ALA A 208 1.35 -44.01 -0.40
CA ALA A 208 1.94 -45.34 -0.17
C ALA A 208 3.36 -45.26 0.43
N TRP A 209 4.17 -44.32 -0.06
CA TRP A 209 5.52 -44.09 0.46
C TRP A 209 5.47 -43.47 1.86
N ALA A 210 4.55 -42.52 2.07
CA ALA A 210 4.30 -41.92 3.39
C ALA A 210 3.96 -43.00 4.44
N ARG A 211 3.02 -43.90 4.14
CA ARG A 211 2.66 -45.02 5.02
C ARG A 211 3.84 -45.95 5.30
N GLY A 212 4.67 -46.24 4.30
CA GLY A 212 5.88 -47.03 4.46
C GLY A 212 6.88 -46.39 5.43
N PHE A 213 7.14 -45.09 5.28
CA PHE A 213 8.07 -44.37 6.17
C PHE A 213 7.52 -44.20 7.59
N GLU A 214 6.21 -43.97 7.77
CA GLU A 214 5.57 -43.98 9.09
C GLU A 214 5.67 -45.34 9.79
N ALA A 215 5.48 -46.44 9.06
CA ALA A 215 5.61 -47.79 9.62
C ALA A 215 7.05 -48.06 10.12
N VAL A 216 8.06 -47.66 9.34
CA VAL A 216 9.48 -47.78 9.72
C VAL A 216 9.80 -46.88 10.92
N ALA A 217 9.29 -45.64 10.94
CA ALA A 217 9.43 -44.73 12.08
C ALA A 217 8.79 -45.29 13.36
N ALA A 218 7.61 -45.92 13.23
CA ALA A 218 6.89 -46.51 14.35
C ALA A 218 7.60 -47.75 14.94
N ALA A 219 8.23 -48.58 14.10
CA ALA A 219 8.98 -49.77 14.52
C ALA A 219 10.29 -49.45 15.28
N GLY A 220 10.87 -48.26 15.07
CA GLY A 220 12.14 -47.85 15.70
C GLY A 220 12.05 -47.23 17.10
N ARG A 221 10.87 -47.23 17.75
CA ARG A 221 10.67 -46.52 19.03
C ARG A 221 11.36 -47.22 20.20
N SER A 222 12.42 -46.60 20.73
CA SER A 222 12.94 -46.87 22.09
C SER A 222 13.15 -45.61 22.95
N THR A 223 12.71 -44.41 22.52
CA THR A 223 12.79 -43.17 23.33
C THR A 223 11.68 -42.16 22.94
N PRO A 224 11.30 -41.22 23.84
CA PRO A 224 9.92 -40.73 23.96
C PRO A 224 9.51 -39.73 22.86
N PRO A 225 8.18 -39.54 22.66
CA PRO A 225 7.56 -38.68 21.63
C PRO A 225 8.06 -37.22 21.58
N ALA A 226 8.83 -36.77 22.58
CA ALA A 226 9.40 -35.44 22.80
C ALA A 226 10.29 -34.86 21.68
N ARG A 227 10.98 -35.65 20.85
CA ARG A 227 12.00 -35.12 19.90
C ARG A 227 11.61 -35.07 18.43
N GLY A 228 10.59 -35.83 18.01
CA GLY A 228 10.13 -35.90 16.61
C GLY A 228 9.07 -34.87 16.21
N PHE A 229 8.46 -34.26 17.21
CA PHE A 229 7.33 -33.36 17.09
C PHE A 229 7.63 -32.08 16.32
N GLU A 230 8.78 -31.48 16.59
CA GLU A 230 9.18 -30.21 16.01
C GLU A 230 9.41 -30.33 14.49
N ALA A 231 10.01 -31.43 14.04
CA ALA A 231 10.22 -31.73 12.63
C ALA A 231 8.88 -31.95 11.90
N ARG A 232 7.92 -32.59 12.57
CA ARG A 232 6.56 -32.82 12.08
C ARG A 232 5.76 -31.51 11.98
N ALA A 233 5.77 -30.67 13.01
CA ALA A 233 5.14 -29.35 12.99
C ALA A 233 5.70 -28.48 11.83
N ARG A 234 7.03 -28.42 11.67
CA ARG A 234 7.68 -27.74 10.53
C ARG A 234 7.25 -28.26 9.17
N ALA A 235 7.06 -29.58 9.04
CA ALA A 235 6.60 -30.18 7.80
C ALA A 235 5.18 -29.73 7.45
N LEU A 236 4.27 -29.73 8.42
CA LEU A 236 2.90 -29.23 8.26
C LEU A 236 2.88 -27.75 7.90
N HIS A 237 3.68 -26.93 8.58
CA HIS A 237 3.82 -25.50 8.31
C HIS A 237 4.20 -25.21 6.85
N ARG A 238 5.25 -25.89 6.35
CA ARG A 238 5.72 -25.73 4.96
C ARG A 238 4.69 -26.14 3.91
N LEU A 239 3.77 -27.04 4.26
CA LEU A 239 2.71 -27.51 3.38
C LEU A 239 1.45 -26.63 3.47
N GLY A 240 1.44 -25.59 4.32
CA GLY A 240 0.26 -24.77 4.57
C GLY A 240 -0.85 -25.51 5.32
N ARG A 241 -0.56 -26.68 5.92
CA ARG A 241 -1.51 -27.50 6.70
C ARG A 241 -1.62 -26.98 8.14
N TYR A 242 -1.96 -25.69 8.28
CA TYR A 242 -1.89 -24.96 9.55
C TYR A 242 -2.85 -25.49 10.61
N GLN A 243 -4.04 -25.98 10.23
CA GLN A 243 -5.00 -26.54 11.19
C GLN A 243 -4.44 -27.81 11.88
N GLU A 244 -3.77 -28.67 11.11
CA GLU A 244 -3.16 -29.89 11.65
C GLU A 244 -1.92 -29.59 12.47
N GLU A 245 -1.13 -28.59 12.04
CA GLU A 245 -0.01 -28.08 12.84
C GLU A 245 -0.51 -27.53 14.18
N GLN A 246 -1.56 -26.73 14.18
CA GLN A 246 -2.16 -26.16 15.38
C GLN A 246 -2.65 -27.24 16.34
N ALA A 247 -3.38 -28.25 15.85
CA ALA A 247 -3.87 -29.36 16.68
C ALA A 247 -2.72 -30.15 17.32
N LEU A 248 -1.67 -30.42 16.54
CA LEU A 248 -0.44 -31.05 17.00
C LEU A 248 0.23 -30.22 18.11
N LEU A 249 0.43 -28.91 17.87
CA LEU A 249 1.02 -27.95 18.82
C LEU A 249 0.23 -27.88 20.13
N ARG A 250 -1.10 -27.84 20.07
CA ARG A 250 -1.97 -27.81 21.25
C ARG A 250 -1.89 -29.10 22.07
N ALA A 251 -1.90 -30.27 21.43
CA ALA A 251 -1.79 -31.55 22.12
C ALA A 251 -0.49 -31.66 22.92
N TRP A 252 0.61 -31.15 22.36
CA TRP A 252 1.90 -31.15 23.03
C TRP A 252 1.99 -30.20 24.21
N ILE A 253 1.48 -28.98 24.05
CA ILE A 253 1.45 -28.00 25.13
C ILE A 253 0.64 -28.56 26.32
N ALA A 254 -0.42 -29.33 26.05
CA ALA A 254 -1.19 -30.00 27.09
C ALA A 254 -0.39 -31.09 27.84
N GLU A 255 0.48 -31.83 27.15
CA GLU A 255 1.33 -32.85 27.77
C GLU A 255 2.56 -32.27 28.49
N ARG A 256 3.12 -31.17 27.98
CA ARG A 256 4.35 -30.52 28.48
C ARG A 256 4.17 -29.00 28.57
N PRO A 257 3.40 -28.51 29.55
CA PRO A 257 3.11 -27.09 29.70
C PRO A 257 4.34 -26.25 30.10
N GLU A 258 5.45 -26.85 30.46
CA GLU A 258 6.70 -26.14 30.78
C GLU A 258 7.54 -25.77 29.55
N GLU A 259 7.27 -26.37 28.38
CA GLU A 259 8.08 -26.15 27.17
C GLU A 259 7.68 -24.87 26.41
N LEU A 260 8.65 -24.02 26.12
CA LEU A 260 8.43 -22.74 25.42
C LEU A 260 8.33 -22.88 23.89
N GLU A 261 9.17 -23.71 23.27
CA GLU A 261 9.27 -23.85 21.81
C GLU A 261 7.93 -24.18 21.11
N PRO A 262 7.09 -25.10 21.63
CA PRO A 262 5.77 -25.38 21.05
C PRO A 262 4.84 -24.16 21.01
N ARG A 263 4.92 -23.26 22.00
CA ARG A 263 4.11 -22.04 22.06
C ARG A 263 4.56 -21.00 21.06
N LEU A 264 5.87 -20.81 20.90
CA LEU A 264 6.44 -19.95 19.87
C LEU A 264 6.01 -20.40 18.47
N ARG A 265 6.03 -21.71 18.24
CA ARG A 265 5.53 -22.31 16.98
C ARG A 265 4.04 -22.12 16.81
N LEU A 266 3.25 -22.25 17.86
CA LEU A 266 1.81 -22.05 17.81
C LEU A 266 1.46 -20.61 17.42
N ALA A 267 2.16 -19.63 18.01
CA ALA A 267 2.05 -18.22 17.62
C ALA A 267 2.42 -18.02 16.15
N SER A 268 3.54 -18.59 15.69
CA SER A 268 3.96 -18.52 14.28
C SER A 268 2.95 -19.17 13.32
N CYS A 269 2.38 -20.32 13.70
CA CYS A 269 1.36 -21.04 12.94
C CYS A 269 0.10 -20.18 12.79
N CYS A 270 -0.41 -19.61 13.89
CA CYS A 270 -1.59 -18.76 13.86
C CYS A 270 -1.38 -17.46 13.09
N LEU A 271 -0.18 -16.87 13.13
CA LEU A 271 0.18 -15.73 12.29
C LEU A 271 0.17 -16.08 10.79
N ALA A 272 0.69 -17.26 10.42
CA ALA A 272 0.71 -17.74 9.04
C ALA A 272 -0.69 -18.05 8.48
N MET A 273 -1.66 -18.37 9.34
CA MET A 273 -3.08 -18.50 8.97
C MET A 273 -3.71 -17.16 8.54
N GLY A 274 -3.08 -16.03 8.87
CA GLY A 274 -3.54 -14.70 8.47
C GLY A 274 -4.71 -14.13 9.29
N ASP A 275 -5.24 -14.91 10.24
CA ASP A 275 -6.34 -14.56 11.13
C ASP A 275 -5.83 -13.99 12.47
N PRO A 276 -5.96 -12.67 12.70
CA PRO A 276 -5.50 -12.05 13.93
C PRO A 276 -6.29 -12.50 15.18
N GLU A 277 -7.54 -12.95 15.08
CA GLU A 277 -8.31 -13.42 16.25
C GLU A 277 -7.75 -14.74 16.81
N LEU A 278 -7.23 -15.61 15.93
CA LEU A 278 -6.55 -16.83 16.34
C LEU A 278 -5.12 -16.57 16.83
N ALA A 279 -4.43 -15.59 16.24
CA ALA A 279 -3.05 -15.27 16.56
C ALA A 279 -2.88 -14.62 17.94
N VAL A 280 -3.75 -13.67 18.31
CA VAL A 280 -3.67 -12.94 19.59
C VAL A 280 -3.56 -13.87 20.82
N PRO A 281 -4.44 -14.86 21.04
CA PRO A 281 -4.36 -15.72 22.21
C PRO A 281 -3.10 -16.61 22.20
N ALA A 282 -2.69 -17.12 21.03
CA ALA A 282 -1.47 -17.93 20.90
C ALA A 282 -0.20 -17.11 21.21
N ILE A 283 -0.13 -15.86 20.76
CA ILE A 283 0.98 -14.95 21.05
C ILE A 283 1.01 -14.59 22.54
N ARG A 284 -0.14 -14.30 23.16
CA ARG A 284 -0.23 -14.03 24.61
C ARG A 284 0.26 -15.21 25.45
N GLU A 285 -0.13 -16.42 25.07
CA GLU A 285 0.33 -17.65 25.74
C GLU A 285 1.85 -17.82 25.60
N ALA A 286 2.41 -17.53 24.41
CA ALA A 286 3.85 -17.57 24.18
C ALA A 286 4.61 -16.52 25.01
N ILE A 287 4.09 -15.29 25.14
CA ILE A 287 4.66 -14.23 25.97
C ILE A 287 4.62 -14.62 27.46
N ALA A 288 3.49 -15.16 27.93
CA ALA A 288 3.33 -15.59 29.32
C ALA A 288 4.29 -16.72 29.72
N ALA A 289 4.73 -17.53 28.76
CA ALA A 289 5.65 -18.64 28.96
C ALA A 289 7.15 -18.24 29.07
N GLY A 290 7.48 -16.94 28.99
CA GLY A 290 8.74 -16.42 29.54
C GLY A 290 9.83 -15.84 28.62
N PRO A 291 9.68 -15.62 27.30
CA PRO A 291 10.66 -14.81 26.58
C PRO A 291 10.23 -13.34 26.55
N VAL A 292 11.13 -12.46 26.98
CA VAL A 292 11.18 -11.06 26.56
C VAL A 292 11.57 -11.02 25.07
N ASP A 293 10.71 -11.52 24.19
CA ASP A 293 10.89 -11.45 22.74
C ASP A 293 10.07 -10.29 22.18
N GLN A 294 10.78 -9.21 21.83
CA GLN A 294 10.19 -8.00 21.25
C GLN A 294 9.39 -8.28 19.97
N ARG A 295 9.69 -9.36 19.24
CA ARG A 295 8.95 -9.73 18.01
C ARG A 295 7.56 -10.24 18.33
N LEU A 296 7.38 -10.96 19.43
CA LEU A 296 6.07 -11.41 19.87
C LEU A 296 5.21 -10.22 20.29
N HIS A 297 5.78 -9.26 21.00
CA HIS A 297 5.08 -8.01 21.33
C HIS A 297 4.72 -7.22 20.07
N ALA A 298 5.65 -7.05 19.12
CA ALA A 298 5.37 -6.37 17.86
C ALA A 298 4.29 -7.10 17.03
N ALA A 299 4.34 -8.43 16.97
CA ALA A 299 3.33 -9.23 16.29
C ALA A 299 1.96 -9.12 16.96
N LEU A 300 1.91 -9.15 18.29
CA LEU A 300 0.68 -8.95 19.07
C LEU A 300 0.08 -7.56 18.80
N ILE A 301 0.90 -6.52 18.87
CA ILE A 301 0.50 -5.14 18.57
C ILE A 301 -0.07 -5.03 17.15
N ASN A 302 0.60 -5.60 16.16
CA ASN A 302 0.15 -5.56 14.77
C ASN A 302 -1.18 -6.30 14.56
N CYS A 303 -1.36 -7.48 15.17
CA CYS A 303 -2.65 -8.20 15.16
C CYS A 303 -3.76 -7.36 15.80
N LEU A 304 -3.51 -6.75 16.96
CA LEU A 304 -4.49 -5.92 17.66
C LEU A 304 -4.84 -4.64 16.89
N LYS A 305 -3.88 -4.02 16.20
CA LYS A 305 -4.13 -2.89 15.30
C LYS A 305 -5.03 -3.28 14.13
N ARG A 306 -4.82 -4.47 13.53
CA ARG A 306 -5.68 -5.01 12.46
C ARG A 306 -7.11 -5.29 12.92
N LEU A 307 -7.28 -5.62 14.20
CA LEU A 307 -8.58 -5.83 14.84
C LEU A 307 -9.22 -4.54 15.39
N ASP A 308 -8.55 -3.39 15.24
CA ASP A 308 -8.97 -2.11 15.82
C ASP A 308 -9.14 -2.13 17.35
N ARG A 309 -8.40 -3.01 18.05
CA ARG A 309 -8.46 -3.20 19.51
C ARG A 309 -7.46 -2.28 20.22
N ALA A 310 -7.78 -1.00 20.26
CA ALA A 310 -6.84 0.06 20.65
C ALA A 310 -6.25 -0.08 22.07
N GLU A 311 -7.09 -0.29 23.08
CA GLU A 311 -6.63 -0.39 24.48
C GLU A 311 -5.72 -1.61 24.70
N GLU A 312 -6.05 -2.73 24.08
CA GLU A 312 -5.25 -3.95 24.20
C GLU A 312 -3.90 -3.81 23.49
N ALA A 313 -3.84 -3.11 22.36
CA ALA A 313 -2.58 -2.81 21.68
C ALA A 313 -1.68 -1.93 22.56
N VAL A 314 -2.26 -0.91 23.21
CA VAL A 314 -1.53 -0.05 24.16
C VAL A 314 -1.00 -0.87 25.34
N ALA A 315 -1.84 -1.71 25.95
CA ALA A 315 -1.43 -2.58 27.05
C ALA A 315 -0.32 -3.57 26.65
N ALA A 316 -0.39 -4.12 25.43
CA ALA A 316 0.66 -4.99 24.89
C ALA A 316 2.00 -4.27 24.71
N ALA A 317 1.97 -3.01 24.26
CA ALA A 317 3.16 -2.18 24.13
C ALA A 317 3.73 -1.72 25.49
N GLU A 318 2.87 -1.41 26.46
CA GLU A 318 3.28 -1.13 27.84
C GLU A 318 3.93 -2.37 28.49
N GLY A 319 3.37 -3.55 28.25
CA GLY A 319 3.98 -4.82 28.66
C GLY A 319 5.37 -5.04 28.04
N ALA A 320 5.54 -4.68 26.76
CA ALA A 320 6.84 -4.75 26.09
C ALA A 320 7.88 -3.81 26.73
N VAL A 321 7.45 -2.61 27.14
CA VAL A 321 8.29 -1.64 27.86
C VAL A 321 8.60 -2.13 29.27
N ALA A 322 7.62 -2.71 29.99
CA ALA A 322 7.85 -3.26 31.33
C ALA A 322 8.84 -4.43 31.31
N ALA A 323 8.79 -5.25 30.27
CA ALA A 323 9.71 -6.37 30.07
C ALA A 323 11.13 -5.92 29.68
N ALA A 324 11.27 -4.81 28.95
CA ALA A 324 12.57 -4.24 28.57
C ALA A 324 12.63 -2.71 28.77
N PRO A 325 12.72 -2.22 30.02
CA PRO A 325 12.59 -0.77 30.31
C PRO A 325 13.69 0.10 29.71
N ARG A 326 14.87 -0.48 29.44
CA ARG A 326 16.04 0.22 28.87
C ARG A 326 16.17 0.03 27.35
N LEU A 327 15.16 -0.52 26.68
CA LEU A 327 15.20 -0.70 25.24
C LEU A 327 14.47 0.45 24.53
N ALA A 328 15.21 1.30 23.82
CA ALA A 328 14.64 2.46 23.12
C ALA A 328 13.54 2.08 22.12
N SER A 329 13.71 0.97 21.38
CA SER A 329 12.73 0.50 20.39
C SER A 329 11.39 0.07 21.00
N ALA A 330 11.37 -0.40 22.26
CA ALA A 330 10.13 -0.71 22.96
C ALA A 330 9.33 0.55 23.29
N HIS A 331 10.01 1.61 23.75
CA HIS A 331 9.39 2.92 23.99
C HIS A 331 8.93 3.58 22.68
N ALA A 332 9.69 3.43 21.60
CA ALA A 332 9.29 3.93 20.28
C ALA A 332 8.03 3.21 19.76
N GLN A 333 7.97 1.87 19.86
CA GLN A 333 6.76 1.12 19.51
C GLN A 333 5.54 1.52 20.36
N LEU A 334 5.73 1.78 21.67
CA LEU A 334 4.66 2.32 22.51
C LEU A 334 4.20 3.70 21.99
N GLY A 335 5.13 4.56 21.60
CA GLY A 335 4.82 5.83 20.94
C GLY A 335 3.97 5.65 19.68
N ASP A 336 4.34 4.73 18.79
CA ASP A 336 3.62 4.45 17.53
C ASP A 336 2.20 3.96 17.78
N VAL A 337 2.03 3.05 18.75
CA VAL A 337 0.71 2.52 19.14
C VAL A 337 -0.15 3.61 19.75
N LEU A 338 0.42 4.45 20.62
CA LEU A 338 -0.30 5.57 21.22
C LEU A 338 -0.70 6.61 20.18
N LEU A 339 0.15 6.88 19.19
CA LEU A 339 -0.16 7.78 18.08
C LEU A 339 -1.30 7.24 17.21
N TRP A 340 -1.25 5.94 16.86
CA TRP A 340 -2.32 5.25 16.15
C TRP A 340 -3.64 5.29 16.94
N ALA A 341 -3.59 5.06 18.24
CA ALA A 341 -4.73 5.18 19.17
C ALA A 341 -5.14 6.64 19.48
N ARG A 342 -4.61 7.64 18.74
CA ARG A 342 -4.88 9.08 18.87
C ARG A 342 -4.51 9.70 20.24
N ARG A 343 -3.67 9.04 21.03
CA ARG A 343 -3.17 9.50 22.35
C ARG A 343 -1.88 10.30 22.21
N ARG A 344 -1.94 11.43 21.49
CA ARG A 344 -0.77 12.24 21.09
C ARG A 344 0.16 12.65 22.24
N ALA A 345 -0.40 13.13 23.36
CA ALA A 345 0.41 13.57 24.51
C ALA A 345 1.21 12.41 25.14
N ARG A 346 0.59 11.23 25.27
CA ARG A 346 1.28 10.04 25.79
C ARG A 346 2.31 9.49 24.80
N ALA A 347 2.00 9.54 23.50
CA ALA A 347 2.95 9.17 22.45
C ALA A 347 4.22 10.02 22.53
N ALA A 348 4.08 11.34 22.73
CA ALA A 348 5.23 12.25 22.89
C ALA A 348 6.13 11.82 24.05
N VAL A 349 5.55 11.51 25.21
CA VAL A 349 6.31 11.02 26.38
C VAL A 349 7.05 9.73 26.06
N ALA A 350 6.41 8.78 25.38
CA ALA A 350 7.02 7.50 25.02
C ALA A 350 8.22 7.70 24.06
N TYR A 351 8.06 8.51 23.02
CA TYR A 351 9.17 8.81 22.11
C TYR A 351 10.30 9.60 22.81
N THR A 352 9.99 10.55 23.69
CA THR A 352 11.01 11.26 24.47
C THR A 352 11.80 10.30 25.37
N ARG A 353 11.14 9.30 25.96
CA ARG A 353 11.84 8.24 26.72
C ARG A 353 12.73 7.38 25.81
N ALA A 354 12.27 7.03 24.62
CA ALA A 354 13.10 6.32 23.64
C ALA A 354 14.37 7.12 23.31
N LEU A 355 14.25 8.43 23.08
CA LEU A 355 15.40 9.30 22.78
C LEU A 355 16.30 9.60 23.99
N ALA A 356 15.78 9.51 25.22
CA ALA A 356 16.61 9.59 26.42
C ALA A 356 17.51 8.35 26.57
N ILE A 357 17.10 7.20 26.03
CA ILE A 357 17.88 5.96 26.01
C ILE A 357 18.84 5.93 24.81
N ASP A 358 18.32 6.22 23.62
CA ASP A 358 19.06 6.27 22.37
C ASP A 358 18.75 7.59 21.63
N PRO A 359 19.59 8.61 21.79
CA PRO A 359 19.41 9.90 21.14
C PRO A 359 19.40 9.84 19.61
N LEU A 360 19.87 8.75 18.99
CA LEU A 360 19.88 8.57 17.53
C LEU A 360 18.74 7.67 17.03
N HIS A 361 17.77 7.35 17.89
CA HIS A 361 16.66 6.46 17.52
C HIS A 361 15.73 7.10 16.48
N GLY A 362 15.91 6.76 15.20
CA GLY A 362 15.25 7.40 14.07
C GLY A 362 13.71 7.37 14.14
N ALA A 363 13.11 6.22 14.51
CA ALA A 363 11.65 6.09 14.62
C ALA A 363 11.06 7.02 15.69
N ALA A 364 11.76 7.22 16.81
CA ALA A 364 11.28 8.09 17.88
C ALA A 364 11.46 9.58 17.55
N GLN A 365 12.54 9.94 16.85
CA GLN A 365 12.71 11.30 16.30
C GLN A 365 11.62 11.64 15.31
N PHE A 366 11.35 10.74 14.37
CA PHE A 366 10.27 10.88 13.40
C PHE A 366 8.91 11.00 14.09
N GLY A 367 8.61 10.08 15.02
CA GLY A 367 7.37 10.09 15.79
C GLY A 367 7.14 11.39 16.56
N LEU A 368 8.18 11.96 17.20
CA LEU A 368 8.08 13.26 17.85
C LEU A 368 7.89 14.41 16.85
N ALA A 369 8.57 14.36 15.70
CA ALA A 369 8.46 15.38 14.68
C ALA A 369 7.04 15.42 14.09
N LEU A 370 6.37 14.27 13.94
CA LEU A 370 4.96 14.20 13.53
C LEU A 370 3.96 14.76 14.56
N LEU A 371 4.34 14.78 15.84
CA LEU A 371 3.47 15.24 16.92
C LEU A 371 3.45 16.77 17.05
N GLU A 372 4.48 17.44 16.56
CA GLU A 372 4.64 18.89 16.65
C GLU A 372 3.89 19.59 15.50
N PRO A 373 2.98 20.54 15.81
CA PRO A 373 2.36 21.36 14.78
C PRO A 373 3.39 22.36 14.19
N PRO A 374 3.21 22.80 12.94
CA PRO A 374 4.00 23.90 12.39
C PRO A 374 3.83 25.17 13.23
N SER A 375 4.90 25.96 13.31
CA SER A 375 4.90 27.27 13.96
C SER A 375 3.92 28.23 13.26
N ALA A 376 3.33 29.17 13.99
CA ALA A 376 2.54 30.22 13.35
C ALA A 376 3.44 31.04 12.40
N GLY A 377 3.18 30.95 11.09
CA GLY A 377 3.98 31.59 10.03
C GLY A 377 4.94 30.65 9.30
N ASP A 378 5.03 29.37 9.69
CA ASP A 378 5.78 28.35 8.97
C ASP A 378 4.84 27.62 7.99
N GLU A 379 5.00 27.85 6.69
CA GLU A 379 4.24 27.15 5.64
C GLU A 379 4.67 25.68 5.47
N GLY A 380 5.73 25.26 6.17
CA GLY A 380 6.33 23.93 6.06
C GLY A 380 5.89 22.95 7.15
N HIS A 381 6.89 22.32 7.76
CA HIS A 381 6.76 21.30 8.79
C HIS A 381 7.50 21.75 10.04
N GLY A 382 6.99 21.35 11.21
CA GLY A 382 7.47 21.88 12.50
C GLY A 382 9.00 21.72 12.71
N PRO A 383 9.59 22.50 13.63
CA PRO A 383 11.05 22.64 13.75
C PRO A 383 11.78 21.32 14.01
N ARG A 384 11.16 20.35 14.69
CA ARG A 384 11.74 19.01 14.86
C ARG A 384 11.83 18.23 13.54
N MET A 385 10.85 18.38 12.66
CA MET A 385 10.91 17.76 11.33
C MET A 385 12.01 18.44 10.50
N THR A 386 12.11 19.76 10.53
CA THR A 386 13.21 20.50 9.89
C THR A 386 14.58 20.05 10.37
N ALA A 387 14.76 19.90 11.69
CA ALA A 387 16.02 19.42 12.26
C ALA A 387 16.32 17.97 11.87
N LEU A 388 15.31 17.09 11.83
CA LEU A 388 15.46 15.71 11.39
C LEU A 388 15.94 15.63 9.94
N LEU A 389 15.26 16.35 9.03
CA LEU A 389 15.61 16.38 7.62
C LEU A 389 17.01 17.00 7.41
N ALA A 390 17.34 18.09 8.10
CA ALA A 390 18.65 18.73 8.01
C ALA A 390 19.79 17.78 8.44
N ARG A 391 19.60 17.02 9.52
CA ARG A 391 20.60 16.04 9.95
C ARG A 391 20.74 14.90 8.95
N MET A 392 19.63 14.36 8.44
CA MET A 392 19.67 13.32 7.41
C MET A 392 20.35 13.83 6.12
N SER A 393 20.25 15.13 5.81
CA SER A 393 20.98 15.74 4.69
C SER A 393 22.48 15.90 4.97
N ALA A 394 22.86 16.22 6.21
CA ALA A 394 24.27 16.40 6.60
C ALA A 394 25.02 15.06 6.63
N GLU A 395 24.35 13.98 7.02
CA GLU A 395 24.86 12.62 6.96
C GLU A 395 23.92 11.77 6.09
N PRO A 396 24.05 11.85 4.75
CA PRO A 396 23.16 11.14 3.84
C PRO A 396 23.13 9.64 4.12
N THR A 397 22.05 9.20 4.74
CA THR A 397 21.71 7.78 4.86
C THR A 397 21.40 7.19 3.47
N SER A 398 21.21 5.89 3.36
CA SER A 398 20.85 5.25 2.08
C SER A 398 19.62 5.87 1.41
N GLU A 399 19.56 5.82 0.09
CA GLU A 399 18.38 6.21 -0.70
C GLU A 399 17.09 5.52 -0.18
N ALA A 400 17.19 4.25 0.21
CA ALA A 400 16.08 3.48 0.77
C ALA A 400 15.52 4.10 2.07
N ALA A 401 16.36 4.69 2.91
CA ALA A 401 15.93 5.35 4.14
C ALA A 401 15.15 6.64 3.83
N TRP A 402 15.61 7.44 2.87
CA TRP A 402 14.87 8.61 2.39
C TRP A 402 13.54 8.25 1.76
N ILE A 403 13.50 7.24 0.89
CA ILE A 403 12.27 6.74 0.29
C ILE A 403 11.29 6.28 1.38
N SER A 404 11.78 5.54 2.39
CA SER A 404 10.93 5.09 3.50
C SER A 404 10.33 6.25 4.27
N LEU A 405 11.13 7.28 4.58
CA LEU A 405 10.67 8.49 5.25
C LEU A 405 9.61 9.24 4.43
N ILE A 406 9.85 9.44 3.13
CA ILE A 406 8.91 10.12 2.22
C ILE A 406 7.56 9.39 2.18
N VAL A 407 7.58 8.06 2.09
CA VAL A 407 6.36 7.23 2.13
C VAL A 407 5.62 7.41 3.46
N GLN A 408 6.33 7.35 4.58
CA GLN A 408 5.73 7.54 5.90
C GLN A 408 5.10 8.94 6.06
N LEU A 409 5.76 9.99 5.56
CA LEU A 409 5.23 11.36 5.56
C LEU A 409 3.98 11.49 4.68
N GLN A 410 3.99 10.86 3.51
CA GLN A 410 2.85 10.83 2.60
C GLN A 410 1.65 10.11 3.23
N GLU A 411 1.86 8.95 3.85
CA GLU A 411 0.81 8.21 4.57
C GLU A 411 0.26 8.99 5.76
N ALA A 412 1.12 9.69 6.48
CA ALA A 412 0.74 10.59 7.55
C ALA A 412 0.09 11.90 7.06
N ARG A 413 -0.02 12.10 5.73
CA ARG A 413 -0.56 13.30 5.06
C ARG A 413 0.19 14.60 5.36
N HIS A 414 1.46 14.50 5.76
CA HIS A 414 2.35 15.64 5.90
C HIS A 414 3.03 15.93 4.56
N ILE A 415 2.24 16.35 3.57
CA ILE A 415 2.70 16.55 2.17
C ILE A 415 3.85 17.56 2.06
N PRO A 416 3.85 18.72 2.75
CA PRO A 416 4.98 19.66 2.69
C PRO A 416 6.30 19.05 3.17
N ALA A 417 6.27 18.26 4.25
CA ALA A 417 7.45 17.54 4.74
C ALA A 417 7.92 16.47 3.76
N ALA A 418 7.00 15.75 3.13
CA ALA A 418 7.33 14.72 2.15
C ALA A 418 8.04 15.34 0.93
N ILE A 419 7.62 16.53 0.50
CA ILE A 419 8.23 17.28 -0.60
C ILE A 419 9.65 17.74 -0.20
N ASP A 420 9.81 18.41 0.95
CA ASP A 420 11.15 18.86 1.42
C ASP A 420 12.10 17.67 1.60
N ALA A 421 11.61 16.55 2.15
CA ALA A 421 12.39 15.32 2.26
C ALA A 421 12.83 14.78 0.88
N ALA A 422 11.94 14.80 -0.12
CA ALA A 422 12.26 14.36 -1.48
C ALA A 422 13.25 15.29 -2.19
N GLU A 423 13.12 16.60 -2.01
CA GLU A 423 14.06 17.60 -2.55
C GLU A 423 15.46 17.46 -1.94
N ARG A 424 15.55 17.34 -0.63
CA ARG A 424 16.83 17.10 0.08
C ARG A 424 17.45 15.75 -0.29
N ALA A 425 16.64 14.71 -0.40
CA ALA A 425 17.11 13.41 -0.85
C ALA A 425 17.69 13.50 -2.27
N LEU A 426 17.08 14.27 -3.17
CA LEU A 426 17.62 14.49 -4.52
C LEU A 426 18.89 15.34 -4.54
N GLN A 427 19.12 16.21 -3.57
CA GLN A 427 20.42 16.88 -3.44
C GLN A 427 21.53 15.89 -3.10
N ALA A 428 21.25 14.90 -2.24
CA ALA A 428 22.20 13.84 -1.90
C ALA A 428 22.33 12.76 -2.98
N PHE A 429 21.24 12.47 -3.70
CA PHE A 429 21.13 11.41 -4.72
C PHE A 429 20.58 11.96 -6.04
N PRO A 430 21.32 12.84 -6.75
CA PRO A 430 20.82 13.58 -7.91
C PRO A 430 20.48 12.69 -9.11
N GLY A 431 21.02 11.48 -9.20
CA GLY A 431 20.70 10.52 -10.27
C GLY A 431 19.50 9.62 -9.97
N SER A 432 18.84 9.74 -8.82
CA SER A 432 17.75 8.84 -8.45
C SER A 432 16.45 9.18 -9.19
N GLY A 433 16.15 8.37 -10.21
CA GLY A 433 14.84 8.42 -10.88
C GLY A 433 13.67 8.09 -9.95
N ALA A 434 13.88 7.23 -8.94
CA ALA A 434 12.85 6.85 -7.97
C ALA A 434 12.46 8.01 -7.05
N LEU A 435 13.44 8.76 -6.53
CA LEU A 435 13.19 9.97 -5.73
C LEU A 435 12.55 11.07 -6.57
N ARG A 436 12.98 11.22 -7.83
CA ARG A 436 12.40 12.21 -8.76
C ARG A 436 10.96 11.92 -9.13
N LEU A 437 10.62 10.66 -9.38
CA LEU A 437 9.24 10.22 -9.58
C LEU A 437 8.37 10.58 -8.36
N ARG A 438 8.85 10.28 -7.14
CA ARG A 438 8.14 10.60 -5.89
C ARG A 438 7.94 12.10 -5.70
N LEU A 439 8.97 12.91 -5.92
CA LEU A 439 8.86 14.38 -5.85
C LEU A 439 7.76 14.88 -6.80
N GLY A 440 7.81 14.46 -8.07
CA GLY A 440 6.81 14.85 -9.06
C GLY A 440 5.39 14.44 -8.67
N THR A 441 5.19 13.21 -8.17
CA THR A 441 3.88 12.73 -7.72
C THR A 441 3.36 13.51 -6.50
N LEU A 442 4.22 13.82 -5.54
CA LEU A 442 3.87 14.62 -4.37
C LEU A 442 3.46 16.05 -4.77
N CYS A 443 4.23 16.69 -5.65
CA CYS A 443 3.92 18.02 -6.16
C CYS A 443 2.59 18.03 -6.94
N LEU A 444 2.31 17.02 -7.78
CA LEU A 444 1.00 16.87 -8.44
C LEU A 444 -0.14 16.77 -7.43
N GLY A 445 0.03 15.95 -6.40
CA GLY A 445 -0.97 15.78 -5.33
C GLY A 445 -1.21 17.06 -4.53
N ALA A 446 -0.17 17.88 -4.36
CA ALA A 446 -0.23 19.19 -3.70
C ALA A 446 -0.80 20.32 -4.59
N GLY A 447 -1.10 20.04 -5.86
CA GLY A 447 -1.54 21.07 -6.83
C GLY A 447 -0.40 21.92 -7.40
N GLN A 448 0.85 21.61 -7.06
CA GLN A 448 2.07 22.24 -7.54
C GLN A 448 2.48 21.66 -8.90
N ALA A 449 1.66 21.93 -9.92
CA ALA A 449 1.80 21.29 -11.23
C ALA A 449 3.07 21.74 -11.99
N ALA A 450 3.59 22.94 -11.73
CA ALA A 450 4.82 23.45 -12.35
C ALA A 450 6.07 22.78 -11.78
N GLU A 451 6.12 22.59 -10.45
CA GLU A 451 7.17 21.85 -9.74
C GLU A 451 7.19 20.39 -10.21
N ALA A 452 6.00 19.80 -10.32
CA ALA A 452 5.86 18.44 -10.85
C ALA A 452 6.37 18.31 -12.27
N GLU A 453 6.01 19.24 -13.17
CA GLU A 453 6.51 19.25 -14.54
C GLU A 453 8.03 19.27 -14.58
N ARG A 454 8.69 20.12 -13.77
CA ARG A 454 10.16 20.18 -13.70
C ARG A 454 10.75 18.82 -13.30
N ALA A 455 10.23 18.20 -12.25
CA ALA A 455 10.70 16.89 -11.80
C ALA A 455 10.50 15.81 -12.88
N PHE A 456 9.32 15.74 -13.50
CA PHE A 456 9.04 14.73 -14.52
C PHE A 456 9.80 14.95 -15.82
N ARG A 457 10.01 16.20 -16.24
CA ARG A 457 10.77 16.53 -17.44
C ARG A 457 12.22 16.04 -17.32
N THR A 458 12.87 16.33 -16.20
CA THR A 458 14.20 15.79 -15.91
C THR A 458 14.20 14.26 -15.85
N LEU A 459 13.15 13.64 -15.28
CA LEU A 459 13.03 12.18 -15.28
C LEU A 459 12.92 11.58 -16.69
N THR A 460 12.15 12.22 -17.59
CA THR A 460 12.00 11.77 -18.97
C THR A 460 13.25 12.00 -19.82
N GLU A 461 14.09 12.97 -19.45
CA GLU A 461 15.38 13.22 -20.08
C GLU A 461 16.44 12.21 -19.61
N ASP A 462 16.50 11.94 -18.30
CA ASP A 462 17.49 11.03 -17.70
C ASP A 462 17.15 9.54 -17.91
N ALA A 463 15.86 9.19 -17.89
CA ALA A 463 15.35 7.83 -17.97
C ALA A 463 14.13 7.75 -18.92
N PRO A 464 14.34 7.97 -20.24
CA PRO A 464 13.25 7.98 -21.22
C PRO A 464 12.49 6.65 -21.33
N GLU A 465 13.10 5.55 -20.90
CA GLU A 465 12.50 4.21 -20.78
C GLU A 465 11.51 4.08 -19.61
N SER A 466 11.47 5.05 -18.69
CA SER A 466 10.49 5.07 -17.61
C SER A 466 9.15 5.62 -18.12
N ALA A 467 8.17 4.74 -18.30
CA ALA A 467 6.81 5.16 -18.66
C ALA A 467 6.18 6.07 -17.59
N ASP A 468 6.49 5.86 -16.30
CA ASP A 468 5.94 6.63 -15.19
C ASP A 468 6.35 8.11 -15.23
N GLY A 469 7.57 8.41 -15.70
CA GLY A 469 8.01 9.79 -15.91
C GLY A 469 7.19 10.51 -16.96
N TRP A 470 6.93 9.86 -18.10
CA TRP A 470 6.09 10.41 -19.17
C TRP A 470 4.63 10.56 -18.75
N ILE A 471 4.10 9.59 -18.00
CA ILE A 471 2.76 9.66 -17.40
C ILE A 471 2.69 10.87 -16.47
N GLY A 472 3.66 11.04 -15.56
CA GLY A 472 3.71 12.20 -14.66
C GLY A 472 3.79 13.54 -15.39
N LEU A 473 4.65 13.64 -16.42
CA LEU A 473 4.82 14.85 -17.23
C LEU A 473 3.51 15.24 -17.92
N THR A 474 2.84 14.26 -18.53
CA THR A 474 1.54 14.49 -19.17
C THR A 474 0.47 14.87 -18.15
N ASP A 475 0.43 14.30 -16.96
CA ASP A 475 -0.52 14.75 -15.92
C ASP A 475 -0.25 16.20 -15.47
N ALA A 476 1.01 16.58 -15.32
CA ALA A 476 1.40 17.94 -14.95
C ALA A 476 0.98 18.97 -15.99
N LEU A 477 1.22 18.70 -17.27
CA LEU A 477 0.83 19.59 -18.37
C LEU A 477 -0.69 19.68 -18.52
N TRP A 478 -1.42 18.59 -18.28
CA TRP A 478 -2.88 18.57 -18.30
C TRP A 478 -3.47 19.47 -17.20
N ARG A 479 -2.92 19.39 -15.98
CA ARG A 479 -3.34 20.23 -14.84
C ARG A 479 -3.12 21.72 -15.09
N GLN A 480 -2.04 22.06 -15.80
CA GLN A 480 -1.75 23.44 -16.21
C GLN A 480 -2.56 23.90 -17.43
N ARG A 481 -3.39 23.04 -18.03
CA ARG A 481 -4.12 23.29 -19.30
C ARG A 481 -3.21 23.64 -20.48
N ARG A 482 -1.95 23.23 -20.44
CA ARG A 482 -0.96 23.41 -21.52
C ARG A 482 -1.08 22.28 -22.53
N PHE A 483 -2.21 22.23 -23.24
CA PHE A 483 -2.56 21.08 -24.08
C PHE A 483 -1.64 20.90 -25.29
N ALA A 484 -1.15 21.98 -25.90
CA ALA A 484 -0.20 21.89 -27.02
C ALA A 484 1.13 21.26 -26.59
N ASP A 485 1.71 21.73 -25.47
CA ASP A 485 2.95 21.18 -24.92
C ASP A 485 2.78 19.72 -24.49
N GLY A 486 1.63 19.40 -23.87
CA GLY A 486 1.32 18.03 -23.48
C GLY A 486 1.09 17.10 -24.67
N LEU A 487 0.55 17.60 -25.80
CA LEU A 487 0.45 16.84 -27.04
C LEU A 487 1.83 16.49 -27.59
N HIS A 488 2.78 17.43 -27.56
CA HIS A 488 4.17 17.15 -27.93
C HIS A 488 4.82 16.12 -27.00
N ALA A 489 4.63 16.27 -25.68
CA ALA A 489 5.20 15.35 -24.69
C ALA A 489 4.64 13.92 -24.82
N VAL A 490 3.32 13.77 -25.00
CA VAL A 490 2.70 12.44 -25.13
C VAL A 490 2.98 11.80 -26.49
N ALA A 491 3.19 12.58 -27.55
CA ALA A 491 3.68 12.06 -28.82
C ALA A 491 5.09 11.47 -28.68
N ALA A 492 6.00 12.16 -27.99
CA ALA A 492 7.32 11.62 -27.66
C ALA A 492 7.22 10.36 -26.78
N ALA A 493 6.35 10.39 -25.76
CA ALA A 493 6.12 9.25 -24.88
C ALA A 493 5.61 8.01 -25.64
N THR A 494 4.65 8.16 -26.56
CA THR A 494 4.12 7.04 -27.36
C THR A 494 5.11 6.53 -28.41
N ALA A 495 6.05 7.36 -28.86
CA ALA A 495 7.16 6.92 -29.71
C ALA A 495 8.18 6.08 -28.91
N ALA A 496 8.51 6.48 -27.68
CA ALA A 496 9.38 5.73 -26.78
C ALA A 496 8.70 4.44 -26.25
N HIS A 497 7.38 4.47 -26.05
CA HIS A 497 6.58 3.40 -25.45
C HIS A 497 5.44 2.94 -26.37
N PRO A 498 5.73 2.36 -27.56
CA PRO A 498 4.72 2.12 -28.60
C PRO A 498 3.67 1.05 -28.23
N ARG A 499 3.91 0.27 -27.18
CA ARG A 499 3.00 -0.77 -26.67
C ARG A 499 2.30 -0.38 -25.36
N ASN A 500 2.47 0.85 -24.88
CA ASN A 500 1.80 1.31 -23.67
C ASN A 500 0.41 1.89 -24.00
N ALA A 501 -0.64 1.13 -23.66
CA ALA A 501 -2.03 1.49 -23.94
C ALA A 501 -2.46 2.80 -23.25
N LEU A 502 -1.99 3.06 -22.02
CA LEU A 502 -2.33 4.28 -21.28
C LEU A 502 -1.75 5.53 -21.95
N LEU A 503 -0.50 5.48 -22.40
CA LEU A 503 0.12 6.59 -23.12
C LEU A 503 -0.57 6.85 -24.48
N ALA A 504 -0.94 5.79 -25.21
CA ALA A 504 -1.73 5.92 -26.43
C ALA A 504 -3.13 6.54 -26.16
N ALA A 505 -3.82 6.12 -25.10
CA ALA A 505 -5.09 6.70 -24.69
C ALA A 505 -4.97 8.18 -24.29
N ARG A 506 -3.91 8.54 -23.56
CA ARG A 506 -3.60 9.94 -23.23
C ARG A 506 -3.28 10.76 -24.47
N HIS A 507 -2.61 10.18 -25.46
CA HIS A 507 -2.32 10.85 -26.72
C HIS A 507 -3.63 11.24 -27.43
N ALA A 508 -4.59 10.31 -27.53
CA ALA A 508 -5.91 10.61 -28.05
C ALA A 508 -6.61 11.75 -27.28
N ASN A 509 -6.57 11.73 -25.93
CA ASN A 509 -7.13 12.81 -25.11
C ASN A 509 -6.47 14.17 -25.36
N TYR A 510 -5.15 14.21 -25.54
CA TYR A 510 -4.43 15.44 -25.88
C TYR A 510 -4.75 15.95 -27.28
N MET A 511 -4.92 15.07 -28.27
CA MET A 511 -5.37 15.48 -29.61
C MET A 511 -6.74 16.15 -29.56
N LEU A 512 -7.66 15.61 -28.75
CA LEU A 512 -8.96 16.23 -28.51
C LEU A 512 -8.80 17.58 -27.80
N ALA A 513 -7.98 17.69 -26.77
CA ALA A 513 -7.84 18.91 -25.98
C ALA A 513 -7.10 20.05 -26.71
N ALA A 514 -6.07 19.76 -27.52
CA ALA A 514 -5.14 20.75 -28.07
C ALA A 514 -5.56 21.37 -29.41
N GLY A 515 -6.58 20.83 -30.09
CA GLY A 515 -6.95 21.30 -31.43
C GLY A 515 -8.09 20.54 -32.10
N GLY A 516 -8.62 19.48 -31.47
CA GLY A 516 -9.85 18.85 -31.90
C GLY A 516 -9.73 17.96 -33.13
N ASP A 517 -8.54 17.44 -33.45
CA ASP A 517 -8.40 16.38 -34.46
C ASP A 517 -8.99 15.07 -33.93
N ALA A 518 -10.33 15.02 -33.96
CA ALA A 518 -11.12 13.91 -33.45
C ALA A 518 -10.95 12.64 -34.30
N ILE A 519 -10.46 12.76 -35.54
CA ILE A 519 -10.20 11.62 -36.42
C ILE A 519 -8.89 10.95 -36.01
N ALA A 520 -7.81 11.73 -35.82
CA ALA A 520 -6.55 11.21 -35.29
C ALA A 520 -6.74 10.64 -33.88
N ALA A 521 -7.53 11.31 -33.03
CA ALA A 521 -7.85 10.82 -31.70
C ALA A 521 -8.62 9.49 -31.73
N GLU A 522 -9.61 9.32 -32.63
CA GLU A 522 -10.29 8.03 -32.80
C GLU A 522 -9.30 6.92 -33.18
N LYS A 523 -8.41 7.19 -34.13
CA LYS A 523 -7.41 6.21 -34.58
C LYS A 523 -6.50 5.79 -33.42
N GLU A 524 -5.99 6.74 -32.65
CA GLU A 524 -5.08 6.45 -31.54
C GLU A 524 -5.80 5.79 -30.35
N ALA A 525 -7.05 6.17 -30.06
CA ALA A 525 -7.87 5.51 -29.04
C ALA A 525 -8.19 4.05 -29.41
N ARG A 526 -8.52 3.77 -30.68
CA ARG A 526 -8.70 2.40 -31.18
C ARG A 526 -7.42 1.58 -31.06
N ARG A 527 -6.25 2.18 -31.35
CA ARG A 527 -4.96 1.51 -31.13
C ARG A 527 -4.76 1.18 -29.65
N ALA A 528 -5.07 2.11 -28.74
CA ALA A 528 -4.97 1.87 -27.31
C ALA A 528 -5.88 0.70 -26.84
N ILE A 529 -7.11 0.61 -27.35
CA ILE A 529 -8.03 -0.52 -27.10
C ILE A 529 -7.48 -1.84 -27.66
N THR A 530 -6.85 -1.82 -28.84
CA THR A 530 -6.19 -3.02 -29.39
C THR A 530 -5.01 -3.48 -28.52
N LEU A 531 -4.27 -2.56 -27.91
CA LEU A 531 -3.17 -2.88 -27.00
C LEU A 531 -3.68 -3.43 -25.66
N ASP A 532 -4.74 -2.84 -25.12
CA ASP A 532 -5.42 -3.28 -23.91
C ASP A 532 -6.93 -3.05 -24.02
N PRO A 533 -7.72 -4.13 -24.27
CA PRO A 533 -9.17 -4.04 -24.35
C PRO A 533 -9.87 -3.65 -23.05
N LEU A 534 -9.17 -3.59 -21.92
CA LEU A 534 -9.70 -3.16 -20.63
C LEU A 534 -9.25 -1.73 -20.26
N ALA A 535 -8.55 -1.04 -21.17
CA ALA A 535 -8.11 0.35 -20.96
C ALA A 535 -9.30 1.31 -20.97
N GLU A 536 -9.86 1.56 -19.79
CA GLU A 536 -10.97 2.49 -19.55
C GLU A 536 -10.75 3.85 -20.21
N THR A 537 -9.57 4.45 -20.04
CA THR A 537 -9.23 5.76 -20.59
C THR A 537 -9.29 5.78 -22.12
N ALA A 538 -9.04 4.64 -22.78
CA ALA A 538 -9.09 4.52 -24.24
C ALA A 538 -10.53 4.49 -24.75
N HIS A 539 -11.42 3.73 -24.10
CA HIS A 539 -12.85 3.72 -24.45
C HIS A 539 -13.50 5.09 -24.24
N LEU A 540 -13.14 5.79 -23.16
CA LEU A 540 -13.60 7.17 -22.93
C LEU A 540 -13.10 8.12 -24.03
N ALA A 541 -11.80 8.07 -24.37
CA ALA A 541 -11.22 8.88 -25.43
C ALA A 541 -11.88 8.62 -26.79
N LEU A 542 -12.18 7.36 -27.11
CA LEU A 542 -12.87 6.97 -28.35
C LEU A 542 -14.30 7.51 -28.38
N ALA A 543 -15.04 7.39 -27.28
CA ALA A 543 -16.39 7.94 -27.17
C ALA A 543 -16.40 9.47 -27.37
N ASP A 544 -15.43 10.17 -26.80
CA ASP A 544 -15.28 11.62 -26.93
C ASP A 544 -14.90 12.03 -28.36
N ALA A 545 -14.00 11.28 -28.99
CA ALA A 545 -13.64 11.46 -30.39
C ALA A 545 -14.85 11.29 -31.31
N LEU A 546 -15.61 10.20 -31.15
CA LEU A 546 -16.83 9.94 -31.93
C LEU A 546 -17.90 11.02 -31.69
N TRP A 547 -18.05 11.49 -30.46
CA TRP A 547 -18.96 12.57 -30.12
C TRP A 547 -18.62 13.87 -30.87
N ARG A 548 -17.34 14.27 -30.85
CA ARG A 548 -16.86 15.48 -31.56
C ARG A 548 -16.97 15.37 -33.08
N GLN A 549 -16.95 14.16 -33.63
CA GLN A 549 -17.23 13.91 -35.04
C GLN A 549 -18.74 13.91 -35.37
N HIS A 550 -19.61 14.33 -34.44
CA HIS A 550 -21.06 14.29 -34.60
C HIS A 550 -21.62 12.88 -34.86
N ARG A 551 -20.98 11.85 -34.27
CA ARG A 551 -21.42 10.44 -34.33
C ARG A 551 -21.90 9.93 -32.97
N PRO A 552 -22.94 10.53 -32.36
CA PRO A 552 -23.37 10.21 -30.99
C PRO A 552 -23.90 8.77 -30.83
N LYS A 553 -24.45 8.18 -31.90
CA LYS A 553 -24.89 6.78 -31.89
C LYS A 553 -23.72 5.80 -31.78
N ASP A 554 -22.61 6.09 -32.45
CA ASP A 554 -21.41 5.25 -32.38
C ASP A 554 -20.71 5.41 -31.04
N ALA A 555 -20.63 6.64 -30.52
CA ALA A 555 -20.14 6.91 -29.16
C ALA A 555 -20.94 6.13 -28.11
N LEU A 556 -22.28 6.13 -28.21
CA LEU A 556 -23.14 5.39 -27.29
C LEU A 556 -22.89 3.88 -27.37
N ARG A 557 -22.79 3.30 -28.57
CA ARG A 557 -22.51 1.87 -28.77
C ARG A 557 -21.16 1.48 -28.19
N GLU A 558 -20.14 2.30 -28.39
CA GLU A 558 -18.80 2.07 -27.86
C GLU A 558 -18.82 2.00 -26.33
N VAL A 559 -19.40 3.01 -25.67
CA VAL A 559 -19.47 3.04 -24.20
C VAL A 559 -20.37 1.95 -23.65
N GLN A 560 -21.44 1.57 -24.35
CA GLN A 560 -22.27 0.42 -23.98
C GLN A 560 -21.48 -0.89 -24.01
N SER A 561 -20.68 -1.12 -25.06
CA SER A 561 -19.79 -2.27 -25.17
C SER A 561 -18.74 -2.26 -24.05
N ALA A 562 -18.10 -1.11 -23.82
CA ALA A 562 -17.13 -0.94 -22.73
C ALA A 562 -17.77 -1.20 -21.35
N ALA A 563 -19.01 -0.77 -21.12
CA ALA A 563 -19.73 -1.01 -19.87
C ALA A 563 -20.03 -2.50 -19.63
N GLN A 564 -20.20 -3.30 -20.69
CA GLN A 564 -20.35 -4.75 -20.59
C GLN A 564 -19.01 -5.43 -20.25
N ALA A 565 -17.91 -4.99 -20.86
CA ALA A 565 -16.57 -5.51 -20.58
C ALA A 565 -16.05 -5.09 -19.19
N LEU A 566 -16.42 -3.88 -18.74
CA LEU A 566 -15.97 -3.26 -17.49
C LEU A 566 -17.16 -2.94 -16.56
N PRO A 567 -17.89 -3.94 -16.05
CA PRO A 567 -19.14 -3.72 -15.31
C PRO A 567 -18.98 -2.99 -13.96
N ARG A 568 -17.74 -2.89 -13.44
CA ARG A 568 -17.41 -2.18 -12.20
C ARG A 568 -16.69 -0.84 -12.44
N SER A 569 -16.52 -0.42 -13.69
CA SER A 569 -15.91 0.87 -14.00
C SER A 569 -16.89 2.01 -13.73
N VAL A 570 -16.56 2.83 -12.73
CA VAL A 570 -17.33 4.03 -12.37
C VAL A 570 -17.32 5.05 -13.53
N PRO A 571 -16.18 5.39 -14.15
CA PRO A 571 -16.16 6.42 -15.20
C PRO A 571 -16.84 5.97 -16.50
N ILE A 572 -16.76 4.70 -16.89
CA ILE A 572 -17.51 4.18 -18.05
C ILE A 572 -19.02 4.26 -17.81
N ALA A 573 -19.48 3.82 -16.63
CA ALA A 573 -20.89 3.88 -16.27
C ALA A 573 -21.40 5.34 -16.19
N ALA A 574 -20.60 6.26 -15.65
CA ALA A 574 -20.91 7.68 -15.63
C ALA A 574 -20.97 8.27 -17.05
N ARG A 575 -20.00 7.94 -17.92
CA ARG A 575 -20.01 8.39 -19.32
C ARG A 575 -21.22 7.88 -20.08
N LEU A 576 -21.61 6.62 -19.86
CA LEU A 576 -22.83 6.05 -20.42
C LEU A 576 -24.06 6.84 -20.00
N GLY A 577 -24.17 7.17 -18.71
CA GLY A 577 -25.25 8.00 -18.17
C GLY A 577 -25.33 9.37 -18.86
N HIS A 578 -24.20 10.05 -19.03
CA HIS A 578 -24.15 11.35 -19.72
C HIS A 578 -24.57 11.25 -21.19
N LEU A 579 -24.08 10.24 -21.93
CA LEU A 579 -24.47 10.04 -23.34
C LEU A 579 -25.97 9.70 -23.47
N LEU A 580 -26.53 8.92 -22.55
CA LEU A 580 -27.97 8.60 -22.53
C LEU A 580 -28.84 9.82 -22.22
N LEU A 581 -28.39 10.70 -21.32
CA LEU A 581 -29.06 11.99 -21.06
C LEU A 581 -29.09 12.86 -22.33
N ALA A 582 -27.97 12.95 -23.03
CA ALA A 582 -27.87 13.73 -24.27
C ALA A 582 -28.77 13.15 -25.39
N GLN A 583 -28.96 11.83 -25.39
CA GLN A 583 -29.87 11.11 -26.30
C GLN A 583 -31.33 11.09 -25.79
N GLN A 584 -31.70 11.95 -24.82
CA GLN A 584 -33.05 12.08 -24.27
C GLN A 584 -33.62 10.76 -23.71
N SER A 585 -32.75 9.90 -23.16
CA SER A 585 -33.12 8.62 -22.53
C SER A 585 -32.87 8.63 -21.02
N PRO A 586 -33.60 9.48 -20.25
CA PRO A 586 -33.27 9.75 -18.84
C PRO A 586 -33.45 8.55 -17.90
N GLY A 587 -34.38 7.63 -18.19
CA GLY A 587 -34.56 6.40 -17.40
C GLY A 587 -33.33 5.48 -17.46
N ALA A 588 -32.84 5.18 -18.67
CA ALA A 588 -31.65 4.37 -18.85
C ALA A 588 -30.37 5.08 -18.33
N ALA A 589 -30.32 6.41 -18.41
CA ALA A 589 -29.24 7.19 -17.82
C ALA A 589 -29.19 7.04 -16.29
N ALA A 590 -30.36 7.08 -15.62
CA ALA A 590 -30.45 6.89 -14.18
C ALA A 590 -29.91 5.50 -13.76
N GLU A 591 -30.23 4.45 -14.53
CA GLU A 591 -29.67 3.12 -14.28
C GLU A 591 -28.14 3.07 -14.43
N ALA A 592 -27.59 3.76 -15.43
CA ALA A 592 -26.14 3.81 -15.65
C ALA A 592 -25.42 4.51 -14.48
N PHE A 593 -25.92 5.65 -14.01
CA PHE A 593 -25.36 6.32 -12.83
C PHE A 593 -25.56 5.50 -11.55
N ALA A 594 -26.70 4.84 -11.39
CA ALA A 594 -26.95 3.95 -10.25
C ALA A 594 -25.95 2.78 -10.21
N ARG A 595 -25.60 2.19 -11.38
CA ARG A 595 -24.53 1.19 -11.48
C ARG A 595 -23.17 1.75 -11.06
N ALA A 596 -22.83 2.97 -11.48
CA ALA A 596 -21.59 3.64 -11.07
C ALA A 596 -21.51 3.79 -9.53
N ILE A 597 -22.60 4.22 -8.90
CA ILE A 597 -22.70 4.36 -7.44
C ILE A 597 -22.67 3.00 -6.73
N ALA A 598 -23.31 1.97 -7.29
CA ALA A 598 -23.30 0.63 -6.71
C ALA A 598 -21.92 -0.04 -6.76
N ALA A 599 -21.11 0.27 -7.78
CA ALA A 599 -19.75 -0.26 -7.90
C ALA A 599 -18.81 0.29 -6.81
N GLN A 600 -18.98 1.54 -6.39
CA GLN A 600 -18.17 2.17 -5.35
C GLN A 600 -19.02 3.10 -4.46
N PRO A 601 -19.13 2.87 -3.14
CA PRO A 601 -19.98 3.69 -2.26
C PRO A 601 -19.57 5.17 -2.15
N ARG A 602 -18.32 5.52 -2.44
CA ARG A 602 -17.79 6.91 -2.43
C ARG A 602 -17.36 7.37 -3.82
N VAL A 603 -18.31 7.48 -4.74
CA VAL A 603 -18.09 8.14 -6.05
C VAL A 603 -18.07 9.67 -5.93
N PRO A 604 -17.39 10.41 -6.82
CA PRO A 604 -17.46 11.87 -6.90
C PRO A 604 -18.88 12.47 -6.94
N ALA A 605 -19.05 13.69 -6.40
CA ALA A 605 -20.34 14.37 -6.30
C ALA A 605 -21.07 14.54 -7.65
N HIS A 606 -20.35 14.75 -8.76
CA HIS A 606 -20.96 14.93 -10.07
C HIS A 606 -21.71 13.70 -10.59
N ILE A 607 -21.38 12.49 -10.11
CA ILE A 607 -22.10 11.26 -10.49
C ILE A 607 -23.46 11.20 -9.80
N TRP A 608 -23.52 11.64 -8.53
CA TRP A 608 -24.79 11.83 -7.82
C TRP A 608 -25.64 12.90 -8.49
N LEU A 609 -25.03 14.03 -8.90
CA LEU A 609 -25.72 15.05 -9.68
C LEU A 609 -26.28 14.49 -10.99
N GLY A 610 -25.51 13.67 -11.72
CA GLY A 610 -25.96 12.98 -12.93
C GLY A 610 -27.16 12.07 -12.69
N LEU A 611 -27.15 11.27 -11.61
CA LEU A 611 -28.29 10.44 -11.21
C LEU A 611 -29.54 11.29 -10.91
N THR A 612 -29.38 12.36 -10.13
CA THR A 612 -30.50 13.23 -9.75
C THR A 612 -31.11 13.94 -10.97
N ASP A 613 -30.29 14.42 -11.90
CA ASP A 613 -30.75 15.05 -13.14
C ASP A 613 -31.47 14.04 -14.04
N ALA A 614 -30.92 12.83 -14.18
CA ALA A 614 -31.55 11.75 -14.95
C ALA A 614 -32.92 11.34 -14.37
N LEU A 615 -33.02 11.16 -13.05
CA LEU A 615 -34.29 10.83 -12.40
C LEU A 615 -35.31 11.97 -12.51
N TRP A 616 -34.86 13.22 -12.37
CA TRP A 616 -35.73 14.38 -12.50
C TRP A 616 -36.28 14.53 -13.92
N ARG A 617 -35.43 14.42 -14.95
CA ARG A 617 -35.86 14.44 -16.36
C ARG A 617 -36.75 13.26 -16.74
N ALA A 618 -36.64 12.13 -16.02
CA ALA A 618 -37.56 11.00 -16.15
C ALA A 618 -38.90 11.20 -15.42
N GLY A 619 -39.12 12.35 -14.77
CA GLY A 619 -40.32 12.62 -13.97
C GLY A 619 -40.37 11.91 -12.61
N ARG A 620 -39.30 11.20 -12.23
CA ARG A 620 -39.21 10.41 -10.98
C ARG A 620 -38.71 11.29 -9.82
N ILE A 621 -39.46 12.34 -9.51
CA ILE A 621 -39.04 13.41 -8.56
C ILE A 621 -38.75 12.88 -7.16
N ALA A 622 -39.56 11.94 -6.65
CA ALA A 622 -39.34 11.35 -5.33
C ALA A 622 -38.00 10.60 -5.24
N GLU A 623 -37.68 9.81 -6.26
CA GLU A 623 -36.41 9.07 -6.34
C GLU A 623 -35.23 10.01 -6.57
N ALA A 624 -35.39 11.06 -7.37
CA ALA A 624 -34.38 12.10 -7.53
C ALA A 624 -34.06 12.77 -6.19
N THR A 625 -35.08 13.04 -5.37
CA THR A 625 -34.94 13.65 -4.05
C THR A 625 -34.20 12.72 -3.09
N ASP A 626 -34.52 11.42 -3.07
CA ASP A 626 -33.78 10.42 -2.29
C ASP A 626 -32.32 10.32 -2.72
N ALA A 627 -32.06 10.24 -4.03
CA ALA A 627 -30.72 10.23 -4.58
C ALA A 627 -29.92 11.48 -4.19
N ALA A 628 -30.54 12.67 -4.20
CA ALA A 628 -29.91 13.91 -3.77
C ALA A 628 -29.58 13.91 -2.26
N ARG A 629 -30.50 13.44 -1.41
CA ARG A 629 -30.27 13.28 0.04
C ARG A 629 -29.10 12.34 0.32
N ARG A 630 -29.05 11.20 -0.35
CA ARG A 630 -27.94 10.24 -0.25
C ARG A 630 -26.64 10.85 -0.74
N GLY A 631 -26.66 11.57 -1.86
CA GLY A 631 -25.52 12.31 -2.38
C GLY A 631 -24.96 13.32 -1.38
N VAL A 632 -25.83 14.12 -0.73
CA VAL A 632 -25.45 15.08 0.32
C VAL A 632 -24.88 14.36 1.56
N ALA A 633 -25.44 13.21 1.94
CA ALA A 633 -24.90 12.43 3.06
C ALA A 633 -23.48 11.90 2.79
N VAL A 634 -23.17 11.54 1.54
CA VAL A 634 -21.82 11.11 1.12
C VAL A 634 -20.89 12.31 0.93
N HIS A 635 -21.40 13.43 0.44
CA HIS A 635 -20.65 14.66 0.15
C HIS A 635 -21.21 15.87 0.93
N PRO A 636 -21.01 15.93 2.26
CA PRO A 636 -21.61 16.96 3.10
C PRO A 636 -20.99 18.35 2.90
N HIS A 637 -20.06 18.54 1.96
CA HIS A 637 -19.52 19.86 1.61
C HIS A 637 -19.84 20.27 0.16
N SER A 638 -20.56 19.44 -0.60
CA SER A 638 -20.97 19.79 -1.95
C SER A 638 -22.15 20.77 -1.92
N ALA A 639 -21.87 22.03 -2.26
CA ALA A 639 -22.90 23.06 -2.39
C ALA A 639 -23.88 22.73 -3.52
N ASP A 640 -23.37 22.22 -4.65
CA ASP A 640 -24.19 21.89 -5.82
C ASP A 640 -25.20 20.76 -5.56
N LEU A 641 -24.81 19.71 -4.81
CA LEU A 641 -25.74 18.65 -4.41
C LEU A 641 -26.84 19.16 -3.47
N ARG A 642 -26.50 20.06 -2.54
CA ARG A 642 -27.50 20.72 -1.68
C ARG A 642 -28.43 21.62 -2.47
N ALA A 643 -27.89 22.39 -3.43
CA ALA A 643 -28.71 23.22 -4.31
C ALA A 643 -29.68 22.38 -5.12
N ARG A 644 -29.20 21.25 -5.69
CA ARG A 644 -30.06 20.29 -6.39
C ARG A 644 -31.12 19.68 -5.48
N LEU A 645 -30.78 19.33 -4.24
CA LEU A 645 -31.76 18.85 -3.25
C LEU A 645 -32.84 19.92 -2.97
N GLY A 646 -32.43 21.17 -2.76
CA GLY A 646 -33.36 22.29 -2.58
C GLY A 646 -34.31 22.49 -3.76
N GLN A 647 -33.81 22.43 -5.00
CA GLN A 647 -34.62 22.49 -6.21
C GLN A 647 -35.66 21.36 -6.29
N LEU A 648 -35.26 20.14 -5.93
CA LEU A 648 -36.14 18.96 -5.95
C LEU A 648 -37.21 19.01 -4.86
N LEU A 649 -36.86 19.50 -3.67
CA LEU A 649 -37.81 19.72 -2.57
C LEU A 649 -38.88 20.75 -2.94
N LEU A 650 -38.50 21.84 -3.63
CA LEU A 650 -39.47 22.82 -4.16
C LEU A 650 -40.40 22.19 -5.18
N ALA A 651 -39.85 21.40 -6.11
CA ALA A 651 -40.66 20.69 -7.10
C ALA A 651 -41.62 19.68 -6.45
N GLY A 652 -41.24 19.10 -5.30
CA GLY A 652 -42.09 18.24 -4.48
C GLY A 652 -43.07 18.96 -3.55
N GLY A 653 -43.05 20.29 -3.50
CA GLY A 653 -43.96 21.11 -2.67
C GLY A 653 -43.49 21.39 -1.24
N ASP A 654 -42.30 20.93 -0.83
CA ASP A 654 -41.73 21.20 0.50
C ASP A 654 -40.86 22.46 0.47
N ALA A 655 -41.52 23.62 0.45
CA ALA A 655 -40.85 24.92 0.36
C ALA A 655 -39.97 25.23 1.59
N GLY A 656 -40.35 24.73 2.78
CA GLY A 656 -39.60 24.96 4.02
C GLY A 656 -38.26 24.22 4.03
N ALA A 657 -38.27 22.91 3.75
CA ALA A 657 -37.04 22.12 3.69
C ALA A 657 -36.13 22.58 2.54
N ALA A 658 -36.72 23.02 1.42
CA ALA A 658 -35.94 23.56 0.33
C ALA A 658 -35.18 24.84 0.69
N GLN A 659 -35.82 25.77 1.41
CA GLN A 659 -35.17 27.01 1.83
C GLN A 659 -34.00 26.74 2.77
N ALA A 660 -34.14 25.78 3.69
CA ALA A 660 -33.04 25.34 4.55
C ALA A 660 -31.87 24.75 3.73
N ALA A 661 -32.15 23.83 2.80
CA ALA A 661 -31.13 23.22 1.96
C ALA A 661 -30.39 24.23 1.08
N LEU A 662 -31.11 25.21 0.52
CA LEU A 662 -30.51 26.28 -0.30
C LEU A 662 -29.71 27.27 0.54
N ALA A 663 -30.14 27.58 1.77
CA ALA A 663 -29.38 28.42 2.69
C ALA A 663 -28.04 27.77 3.09
N GLU A 664 -28.05 26.46 3.38
CA GLU A 664 -26.83 25.70 3.62
C GLU A 664 -25.92 25.65 2.38
N ALA A 665 -26.50 25.48 1.19
CA ALA A 665 -25.74 25.50 -0.06
C ALA A 665 -25.04 26.85 -0.27
N MET A 666 -25.75 27.95 -0.02
CA MET A 666 -25.22 29.32 -0.10
C MET A 666 -24.12 29.56 0.92
N ALA A 667 -24.28 29.08 2.15
CA ALA A 667 -23.24 29.18 3.18
C ALA A 667 -21.97 28.39 2.81
N ALA A 668 -22.12 27.25 2.12
CA ALA A 668 -21.00 26.41 1.72
C ALA A 668 -20.22 26.99 0.52
N ASN A 669 -20.90 27.55 -0.48
CA ASN A 669 -20.24 28.22 -1.60
C ASN A 669 -21.13 29.34 -2.18
N PRO A 670 -20.95 30.59 -1.73
CA PRO A 670 -21.71 31.73 -2.22
C PRO A 670 -21.46 32.08 -3.69
N SER A 671 -20.32 31.70 -4.26
CA SER A 671 -19.99 31.99 -5.66
C SER A 671 -20.31 30.83 -6.62
N SER A 672 -20.98 29.77 -6.15
CA SER A 672 -21.44 28.71 -7.04
C SER A 672 -22.62 29.20 -7.89
N GLU A 673 -22.43 29.19 -9.21
CA GLU A 673 -23.48 29.49 -10.19
C GLU A 673 -24.75 28.67 -9.93
N ALA A 674 -24.61 27.35 -9.72
CA ALA A 674 -25.74 26.46 -9.51
C ALA A 674 -26.55 26.82 -8.26
N VAL A 675 -25.87 27.25 -7.19
CA VAL A 675 -26.49 27.69 -5.93
C VAL A 675 -27.23 29.01 -6.13
N GLN A 676 -26.58 29.97 -6.79
CA GLN A 676 -27.15 31.30 -7.08
C GLN A 676 -28.41 31.20 -7.93
N LEU A 677 -28.37 30.42 -9.02
CA LEU A 677 -29.53 30.14 -9.85
C LEU A 677 -30.64 29.44 -9.06
N ALA A 678 -30.30 28.41 -8.28
CA ALA A 678 -31.28 27.68 -7.48
C ALA A 678 -32.02 28.57 -6.47
N MET A 679 -31.33 29.55 -5.87
CA MET A 679 -31.93 30.48 -4.91
C MET A 679 -32.92 31.44 -5.57
N ALA A 680 -32.53 32.06 -6.70
CA ALA A 680 -33.42 32.96 -7.44
C ALA A 680 -34.68 32.22 -7.93
N ASP A 681 -34.50 31.01 -8.46
CA ASP A 681 -35.59 30.16 -8.94
C ASP A 681 -36.55 29.75 -7.82
N ALA A 682 -36.01 29.50 -6.62
CA ALA A 682 -36.79 29.14 -5.46
C ALA A 682 -37.71 30.27 -5.01
N LEU A 683 -37.15 31.48 -4.86
CA LEU A 683 -37.91 32.67 -4.50
C LEU A 683 -39.01 32.95 -5.54
N TRP A 684 -38.70 32.75 -6.82
CA TRP A 684 -39.66 32.92 -7.90
C TRP A 684 -40.84 31.96 -7.77
N ARG A 685 -40.58 30.66 -7.60
CA ARG A 685 -41.63 29.63 -7.46
C ARG A 685 -42.48 29.78 -6.21
N GLN A 686 -41.94 30.39 -5.16
CA GLN A 686 -42.67 30.74 -3.94
C GLN A 686 -43.57 31.98 -4.10
N GLY A 687 -43.58 32.63 -5.27
CA GLY A 687 -44.33 33.85 -5.53
C GLY A 687 -43.67 35.12 -4.98
N ARG A 688 -42.46 35.02 -4.41
CA ARG A 688 -41.68 36.15 -3.87
C ARG A 688 -40.91 36.86 -4.98
N ARG A 689 -41.64 37.39 -5.95
CA ARG A 689 -41.10 37.85 -7.24
C ARG A 689 -40.06 38.98 -7.11
N ALA A 690 -40.35 39.99 -6.30
CA ALA A 690 -39.41 41.10 -6.08
C ALA A 690 -38.09 40.63 -5.45
N GLU A 691 -38.16 39.69 -4.50
CA GLU A 691 -36.99 39.11 -3.84
C GLU A 691 -36.20 38.21 -4.79
N ALA A 692 -36.87 37.47 -5.68
CA ALA A 692 -36.23 36.67 -6.71
C ALA A 692 -35.41 37.52 -7.69
N VAL A 693 -35.94 38.66 -8.15
CA VAL A 693 -35.21 39.60 -9.01
C VAL A 693 -34.04 40.22 -8.26
N ALA A 694 -34.23 40.61 -6.98
CA ALA A 694 -33.14 41.13 -6.15
C ALA A 694 -32.02 40.09 -5.94
N ALA A 695 -32.39 38.83 -5.65
CA ALA A 695 -31.44 37.73 -5.53
C ALA A 695 -30.73 37.43 -6.85
N ALA A 696 -31.42 37.48 -7.98
CA ALA A 696 -30.80 37.30 -9.30
C ALA A 696 -29.83 38.44 -9.65
N ARG A 697 -30.10 39.69 -9.22
CA ARG A 697 -29.13 40.80 -9.34
C ARG A 697 -27.90 40.57 -8.46
N GLN A 698 -28.09 40.09 -7.24
CA GLN A 698 -26.98 39.69 -6.36
C GLN A 698 -26.17 38.53 -6.94
N ALA A 699 -26.83 37.56 -7.57
CA ALA A 699 -26.21 36.45 -8.25
C ALA A 699 -25.28 36.92 -9.38
N VAL A 700 -25.74 37.85 -10.23
CA VAL A 700 -24.91 38.46 -11.28
C VAL A 700 -23.71 39.20 -10.67
N ALA A 701 -23.87 39.88 -9.54
CA ALA A 701 -22.75 40.53 -8.86
C ALA A 701 -21.74 39.52 -8.25
N ALA A 702 -22.23 38.39 -7.74
CA ALA A 702 -21.40 37.33 -7.15
C ALA A 702 -20.67 36.49 -8.20
N VAL A 703 -21.25 36.34 -9.40
CA VAL A 703 -20.70 35.57 -10.52
C VAL A 703 -20.76 36.41 -11.81
N PRO A 704 -19.94 37.47 -11.92
CA PRO A 704 -20.04 38.47 -12.99
C PRO A 704 -19.75 37.92 -14.40
N ASP A 705 -19.03 36.80 -14.47
CA ASP A 705 -18.58 36.18 -15.72
C ASP A 705 -19.49 35.00 -16.16
N SER A 706 -20.66 34.81 -15.54
CA SER A 706 -21.61 33.75 -15.92
C SER A 706 -22.74 34.29 -16.82
N PRO A 707 -22.74 33.96 -18.13
CA PRO A 707 -23.81 34.29 -19.04
C PRO A 707 -25.15 33.65 -18.64
N GLU A 708 -25.13 32.48 -18.01
CA GLU A 708 -26.31 31.75 -17.53
C GLU A 708 -27.01 32.48 -16.38
N VAL A 709 -26.25 32.99 -15.40
CA VAL A 709 -26.79 33.79 -14.29
C VAL A 709 -27.38 35.10 -14.82
N ALA A 710 -26.67 35.76 -15.73
CA ALA A 710 -27.16 36.97 -16.40
C ALA A 710 -28.43 36.68 -17.21
N ALA A 711 -28.45 35.62 -18.02
CA ALA A 711 -29.62 35.22 -18.77
C ALA A 711 -30.81 34.93 -17.85
N ARG A 712 -30.59 34.30 -16.68
CA ARG A 712 -31.69 34.04 -15.75
C ARG A 712 -32.28 35.32 -15.17
N LEU A 713 -31.45 36.30 -14.80
CA LEU A 713 -31.94 37.62 -14.40
C LEU A 713 -32.79 38.26 -15.50
N GLY A 714 -32.32 38.20 -16.76
CA GLY A 714 -33.07 38.69 -17.91
C GLY A 714 -34.45 38.04 -18.05
N HIS A 715 -34.55 36.71 -17.86
CA HIS A 715 -35.84 36.00 -17.92
C HIS A 715 -36.79 36.43 -16.80
N LEU A 716 -36.29 36.56 -15.57
CA LEU A 716 -37.12 37.03 -14.44
C LEU A 716 -37.63 38.46 -14.66
N LEU A 717 -36.81 39.34 -15.26
CA LEU A 717 -37.23 40.70 -15.63
C LEU A 717 -38.28 40.70 -16.75
N LEU A 718 -38.21 39.78 -17.72
CA LEU A 718 -39.24 39.63 -18.75
C LEU A 718 -40.59 39.19 -18.19
N GLU A 719 -40.59 38.30 -17.19
CA GLU A 719 -41.83 37.88 -16.52
C GLU A 719 -42.44 39.00 -15.67
N GLU A 720 -41.63 39.92 -15.15
CA GLU A 720 -42.07 41.15 -14.48
C GLU A 720 -42.34 42.33 -15.45
N SER A 721 -42.35 42.08 -16.77
CA SER A 721 -42.58 43.09 -17.82
C SER A 721 -41.55 44.24 -17.87
N ALA A 722 -40.36 44.06 -17.29
CA ALA A 722 -39.24 45.00 -17.36
C ALA A 722 -38.39 44.77 -18.63
N ALA A 723 -39.03 44.87 -19.79
CA ALA A 723 -38.46 44.43 -21.07
C ALA A 723 -37.23 45.24 -21.52
N GLU A 724 -37.16 46.54 -21.21
CA GLU A 724 -36.01 47.41 -21.49
C GLU A 724 -34.72 46.93 -20.80
N GLU A 725 -34.80 46.62 -19.50
CA GLU A 725 -33.66 46.15 -18.72
C GLU A 725 -33.27 44.72 -19.15
N ALA A 726 -34.26 43.86 -19.38
CA ALA A 726 -34.03 42.50 -19.87
C ALA A 726 -33.32 42.48 -21.23
N ALA A 727 -33.72 43.34 -22.18
CA ALA A 727 -33.08 43.45 -23.48
C ALA A 727 -31.59 43.82 -23.36
N ALA A 728 -31.25 44.80 -22.51
CA ALA A 728 -29.85 45.20 -22.29
C ALA A 728 -29.00 44.05 -21.73
N ILE A 729 -29.56 43.24 -20.82
CA ILE A 729 -28.89 42.06 -20.28
C ILE A 729 -28.69 41.01 -21.37
N PHE A 730 -29.73 40.69 -22.15
CA PHE A 730 -29.62 39.67 -23.20
C PHE A 730 -28.71 40.11 -24.35
N GLU A 731 -28.64 41.39 -24.70
CA GLU A 731 -27.65 41.93 -25.65
C GLU A 731 -26.21 41.73 -25.16
N LYS A 732 -25.97 41.84 -23.85
CA LYS A 732 -24.67 41.51 -23.26
C LYS A 732 -24.42 40.01 -23.32
N VAL A 733 -25.40 39.18 -22.91
CA VAL A 733 -25.28 37.71 -22.95
C VAL A 733 -24.97 37.19 -24.35
N THR A 734 -25.64 37.70 -25.38
CA THR A 734 -25.43 37.24 -26.77
C THR A 734 -24.11 37.75 -27.36
N ARG A 735 -23.55 38.83 -26.82
CA ARG A 735 -22.20 39.31 -27.17
C ARG A 735 -21.12 38.45 -26.50
N ASP A 736 -21.28 38.18 -25.21
CA ASP A 736 -20.28 37.49 -24.39
C ASP A 736 -20.31 35.97 -24.62
N ALA A 737 -21.50 35.41 -24.87
CA ALA A 737 -21.71 33.99 -25.19
C ALA A 737 -22.65 33.82 -26.41
N PRO A 738 -22.16 34.03 -27.65
CA PRO A 738 -22.99 33.96 -28.85
C PRO A 738 -23.61 32.58 -29.13
N HIS A 739 -23.07 31.51 -28.54
CA HIS A 739 -23.55 30.13 -28.68
C HIS A 739 -24.64 29.77 -27.63
N LEU A 740 -24.86 30.62 -26.62
CA LEU A 740 -25.88 30.39 -25.61
C LEU A 740 -27.26 30.72 -26.19
N VAL A 741 -28.00 29.69 -26.61
CA VAL A 741 -29.35 29.81 -27.17
C VAL A 741 -30.28 30.62 -26.26
N ALA A 742 -30.19 30.44 -24.94
CA ALA A 742 -31.03 31.14 -23.97
C ALA A 742 -30.90 32.68 -24.05
N GLY A 743 -29.73 33.19 -24.44
CA GLY A 743 -29.52 34.63 -24.66
C GLY A 743 -30.32 35.14 -25.85
N TRP A 744 -30.28 34.43 -26.98
CA TRP A 744 -31.01 34.81 -28.19
C TRP A 744 -32.53 34.66 -28.06
N VAL A 745 -32.98 33.60 -27.38
CA VAL A 745 -34.40 33.39 -27.04
C VAL A 745 -34.90 34.56 -26.18
N GLY A 746 -34.19 34.87 -25.10
CA GLY A 746 -34.53 35.99 -24.22
C GLY A 746 -34.52 37.35 -24.92
N LEU A 747 -33.52 37.62 -25.77
CA LEU A 747 -33.45 38.85 -26.56
C LEU A 747 -34.64 38.98 -27.51
N CYS A 748 -35.02 37.89 -28.18
CA CYS A 748 -36.18 37.85 -29.06
C CYS A 748 -37.46 38.25 -28.30
N GLU A 749 -37.64 37.71 -27.10
CA GLU A 749 -38.84 37.95 -26.30
C GLU A 749 -38.87 39.35 -25.68
N ALA A 750 -37.71 39.87 -25.27
CA ALA A 750 -37.54 41.24 -24.81
C ALA A 750 -37.90 42.24 -25.90
N GLU A 751 -37.32 42.12 -27.09
CA GLU A 751 -37.59 43.02 -28.22
C GLU A 751 -39.06 42.96 -28.66
N ARG A 752 -39.67 41.78 -28.58
CA ARG A 752 -41.11 41.62 -28.85
C ARG A 752 -41.97 42.37 -27.84
N GLN A 753 -41.70 42.26 -26.53
CA GLN A 753 -42.43 43.01 -25.50
C GLN A 753 -42.27 44.53 -25.67
N ARG A 754 -41.07 44.97 -26.10
CA ARG A 754 -40.75 46.37 -26.48
C ARG A 754 -41.39 46.81 -27.81
N LYS A 755 -42.13 45.93 -28.49
CA LYS A 755 -42.75 46.14 -29.82
C LYS A 755 -41.73 46.41 -30.95
N ARG A 756 -40.47 46.02 -30.78
CA ARG A 756 -39.41 46.14 -31.79
C ARG A 756 -39.31 44.83 -32.59
N ILE A 757 -40.24 44.65 -33.52
CA ILE A 757 -40.42 43.39 -34.25
C ILE A 757 -39.19 43.01 -35.11
N LYS A 758 -38.51 43.98 -35.75
CA LYS A 758 -37.33 43.69 -36.59
C LYS A 758 -36.17 43.09 -35.77
N PRO A 759 -35.71 43.71 -34.67
CA PRO A 759 -34.74 43.09 -33.76
C PRO A 759 -35.19 41.73 -33.21
N ALA A 760 -36.46 41.57 -32.87
CA ALA A 760 -36.99 40.30 -32.37
C ALA A 760 -36.86 39.17 -33.40
N ILE A 761 -37.15 39.44 -34.68
CA ILE A 761 -36.98 38.47 -35.77
C ILE A 761 -35.51 38.09 -35.98
N GLU A 762 -34.59 39.05 -35.85
CA GLU A 762 -33.16 38.78 -35.97
C GLU A 762 -32.67 37.86 -34.85
N ALA A 763 -33.04 38.17 -33.60
CA ALA A 763 -32.72 37.33 -32.45
C ALA A 763 -33.34 35.92 -32.58
N TYR A 764 -34.57 35.80 -33.09
CA TYR A 764 -35.18 34.51 -33.42
C TYR A 764 -34.37 33.71 -34.44
N ARG A 765 -33.94 34.33 -35.55
CA ARG A 765 -33.11 33.67 -36.56
C ARG A 765 -31.79 33.18 -35.99
N ARG A 766 -31.17 33.99 -35.14
CA ARG A 766 -29.95 33.61 -34.40
C ARG A 766 -30.22 32.45 -33.44
N ALA A 767 -31.31 32.48 -32.66
CA ALA A 767 -31.67 31.37 -31.78
C ALA A 767 -31.84 30.05 -32.54
N VAL A 768 -32.48 30.06 -33.72
CA VAL A 768 -32.60 28.88 -34.58
C VAL A 768 -31.23 28.43 -35.11
N ALA A 769 -30.40 29.37 -35.57
CA ALA A 769 -29.06 29.06 -36.09
C ALA A 769 -28.13 28.45 -35.03
N GLU A 770 -28.25 28.90 -33.78
CA GLU A 770 -27.49 28.36 -32.63
C GLU A 770 -28.11 27.08 -32.05
N GLY A 771 -29.20 26.56 -32.65
CA GLY A 771 -29.73 25.23 -32.32
C GLY A 771 -30.85 25.21 -31.28
N ALA A 772 -31.70 26.23 -31.21
CA ALA A 772 -32.93 26.18 -30.40
C ALA A 772 -33.78 24.93 -30.71
N ASP A 773 -34.32 24.30 -29.67
CA ASP A 773 -35.11 23.08 -29.81
C ASP A 773 -36.46 23.35 -30.50
N ARG A 774 -37.05 22.28 -31.06
CA ARG A 774 -38.31 22.39 -31.83
C ARG A 774 -39.45 23.03 -31.03
N PRO A 775 -39.67 22.70 -29.74
CA PRO A 775 -40.66 23.39 -28.91
C PRO A 775 -40.39 24.90 -28.77
N THR A 776 -39.15 25.32 -28.50
CA THR A 776 -38.77 26.73 -28.36
C THR A 776 -38.95 27.49 -29.67
N VAL A 777 -38.52 26.91 -30.79
CA VAL A 777 -38.72 27.51 -32.12
C VAL A 777 -40.20 27.68 -32.42
N ARG A 778 -41.03 26.67 -32.13
CA ARG A 778 -42.49 26.75 -32.31
C ARG A 778 -43.11 27.82 -31.42
N MET A 779 -42.68 27.90 -30.16
CA MET A 779 -43.14 28.93 -29.21
C MET A 779 -42.79 30.34 -29.71
N LEU A 780 -41.53 30.60 -30.08
CA LEU A 780 -41.09 31.90 -30.55
C LEU A 780 -41.81 32.28 -31.85
N ARG A 781 -41.95 31.35 -32.78
CA ARG A 781 -42.66 31.56 -34.05
C ARG A 781 -44.13 31.92 -33.80
N PHE A 782 -44.82 31.18 -32.93
CA PHE A 782 -46.19 31.50 -32.55
C PHE A 782 -46.30 32.89 -31.90
N ARG A 783 -45.41 33.22 -30.96
CA ARG A 783 -45.40 34.52 -30.27
C ARG A 783 -45.12 35.70 -31.21
N LEU A 784 -44.31 35.51 -32.25
CA LEU A 784 -43.95 36.55 -33.21
C LEU A 784 -44.94 36.71 -34.36
N PHE A 785 -45.47 35.59 -34.88
CA PHE A 785 -46.21 35.56 -36.15
C PHE A 785 -47.65 35.04 -36.03
N GLY A 786 -48.05 34.46 -34.89
CA GLY A 786 -49.40 33.94 -34.67
C GLY A 786 -49.71 32.60 -35.37
N GLU A 787 -48.73 31.94 -35.96
CA GLU A 787 -48.91 30.69 -36.72
C GLU A 787 -48.55 29.44 -35.88
N LEU A 788 -49.45 28.44 -35.86
CA LEU A 788 -49.23 27.08 -35.36
C LEU A 788 -49.52 26.09 -36.50
N GLU A 789 -48.49 25.51 -37.12
CA GLU A 789 -48.66 24.26 -37.89
C GLU A 789 -47.79 23.15 -37.27
N GLU A 790 -48.22 21.90 -37.49
CA GLU A 790 -47.86 20.68 -36.75
C GLU A 790 -46.37 20.29 -36.76
#